data_AF-A0A2K1QHQ3-F1
#
_entry.id   AF-A0A2K1QHQ3-F1
#
_cell.length_a   1.000
_cell.length_b   1.000
_cell.length_c   1.000
_cell.angle_alpha   90.00
_cell.angle_beta   90.00
_cell.angle_gamma   90.00
#
_symmetry.space_group_name_H-M   'P 1'
#
loop_
_entity.id
_entity.type
_entity.pdbx_description
1 polymer ?
#
loop_
_entity_poly.entity_id
_entity_poly.type
_entity_poly.pdbx_seq_one_letter_code
_entity_poly.pdbx_strand_id
1 'polypeptide(L)'
;MDTDADDEDQLVRNSRQLLSDLEDALPTILFKNRPGNQQRTVHRYVRSRDLQRVLSIIEIFQGEPQLLDAKLSVFLPPIVDAFLQFHSAGHAVPDRQSCVTIDFAVSQLLYMFCKVRGEKVVTRFLNSEPKYLDTILDALENLITRADKPSDYWKVSYILLVWLRHLLLAPFDLNTVSRRKPIADVKCDLPITETCPAVVQVVLTQASIFLSSLTREQDAAAKALVRLAARPDVQKLGLHTSLVNHACAQIRQAMLVGHLETRMGLLRFLLGIASTFEAHEHPVILDQIWALTCELYEHLFENTAKSSSICRKLIIKMIRNITLSTIKAQTAAQDSDGGDLLEDAINLLMRSFADRDTQVRSACAKAAGTIISKLDRDMAEQVTEAITQEFALDNETKSLDFTSADPLLWHGLTLTLAYLLFQRSFEAKSLGSAIEILVLALNFEKRGAVGSNQSTTIRDAACFAIWSLSRRYSTDELNSTDLGSTGLLDTSSKDVSTIQYLSSQLIVSSCLDPSGNIRRGCSAALQEMVGRHPDQIHAGIALIQIIDYQAVGLRRRAMTDLVIGAAKLHPSYWRCLLLELMGWRGITSPDIPSREHAADAIGLLSAMFPATSRTLTKRLTDKAVLGIRVKTLDRDLARKEQHGALLALSRILKCSIAQIDDAPQNGSVTTRSLLPDQAKVFSDMLDDWKSVGDGQKAFFPLSAGGALMDLQGIRAEVPAAIAQWLTQMIRLHKSVQMIEDEADGPATAHVSEAVCHIAGGLWYHSNMSLLLHIPNLVDVILGAEAPSFSSCFDAGEIIRLLKEAIKRSVPSNTACAFALAAAVPHFFETRTECLDLIHPLTDLLSVSVIDWRVKGLQAIRVIIAGAASKVLRGTNMRITEIPGSNPPGEASPRQESTKPCEPAAIISAIAPALHIGLNDYEVTERGDVGSLARIEALHCMHSIWSLGLIQLNTEEEQLLAASVLRLSLEKLDKVRLLAAQAWSARESTDSATLTLADVSSTGYFKTRLEPLLRPACDEWAVKALLRGTASAGTGAEHLVQASRAALMQMFNQADTVQSTRILSSTSDVFKALLDSSEDTQAVLELLAFILDCTSVIEVVGPGFAWRTLLSRVQKSHFKSSVVPKLITAMEVYRSLARVESIRGEVVKKLVSVIKTNPFPRVRYAAAETLWMVTGAEGMMTVDWTQSGKENAAALEGIAGVD
;
A
#
# COMPACT_ATOMS: atom_id res chain seq x y z
N MET A 1 3.09 0.54 1.37
CA MET A 1 3.29 2.00 1.34
C MET A 1 4.52 2.34 0.50
N ASP A 2 4.83 1.58 -0.56
CA ASP A 2 6.02 1.82 -1.40
C ASP A 2 5.67 2.54 -2.72
N THR A 3 4.40 2.90 -2.94
CA THR A 3 3.92 3.50 -4.20
C THR A 3 4.35 4.96 -4.39
N ASP A 4 4.42 5.74 -3.31
CA ASP A 4 4.59 7.20 -3.43
C ASP A 4 6.03 7.61 -3.83
N ALA A 5 7.02 6.72 -3.68
CA ALA A 5 8.42 7.01 -4.00
C ALA A 5 8.74 6.86 -5.49
N ASP A 6 8.04 5.99 -6.22
CA ASP A 6 8.26 5.79 -7.66
C ASP A 6 7.72 6.97 -8.50
N ASP A 7 6.70 7.67 -7.99
CA ASP A 7 6.05 8.78 -8.68
C ASP A 7 6.93 10.07 -8.73
N GLU A 8 7.71 10.35 -7.68
CA GLU A 8 8.60 11.53 -7.61
C GLU A 8 9.79 11.43 -8.58
N ASP A 9 10.40 10.25 -8.71
CA ASP A 9 11.50 10.00 -9.65
C ASP A 9 11.02 10.08 -11.11
N GLN A 10 9.78 9.67 -11.39
CA GLN A 10 9.16 9.77 -12.70
C GLN A 10 8.89 11.24 -13.10
N LEU A 11 8.51 12.09 -12.14
CA LEU A 11 8.29 13.52 -12.35
C LEU A 11 9.56 14.23 -12.83
N VAL A 12 10.69 14.04 -12.15
CA VAL A 12 11.95 14.71 -12.50
C VAL A 12 12.38 14.38 -13.92
N ARG A 13 12.24 13.11 -14.34
CA ARG A 13 12.56 12.65 -15.70
C ARG A 13 11.66 13.28 -16.76
N ASN A 14 10.36 13.43 -16.46
CA ASN A 14 9.36 13.93 -17.41
C ASN A 14 9.24 15.46 -17.42
N SER A 15 9.82 16.15 -16.44
CA SER A 15 9.67 17.59 -16.21
C SER A 15 9.95 18.48 -17.43
N ARG A 16 10.98 18.17 -18.22
CA ARG A 16 11.34 18.97 -19.41
C ARG A 16 10.23 18.99 -20.46
N GLN A 17 9.60 17.83 -20.71
CA GLN A 17 8.51 17.73 -21.67
C GLN A 17 7.27 18.49 -21.17
N LEU A 18 6.92 18.30 -19.89
CA LEU A 18 5.77 18.98 -19.28
C LEU A 18 5.92 20.50 -19.29
N LEU A 19 7.14 21.03 -19.06
CA LEU A 19 7.42 22.46 -19.16
C LEU A 19 7.26 22.98 -20.60
N SER A 20 7.72 22.23 -21.59
CA SER A 20 7.53 22.58 -23.01
C SER A 20 6.06 22.60 -23.40
N ASP A 21 5.29 21.60 -22.96
CA ASP A 21 3.85 21.51 -23.23
C ASP A 21 3.09 22.72 -22.65
N LEU A 22 3.52 23.24 -21.49
CA LEU A 22 2.97 24.48 -20.91
C LEU A 22 3.35 25.73 -21.70
N GLU A 23 4.59 25.84 -22.18
CA GLU A 23 5.05 26.97 -23.00
C GLU A 23 4.24 27.10 -24.29
N ASP A 24 3.87 25.98 -24.91
CA ASP A 24 3.08 25.96 -26.14
C ASP A 24 1.57 26.16 -25.87
N ALA A 25 1.06 25.56 -24.80
CA ALA A 25 -0.37 25.62 -24.48
C ALA A 25 -0.80 27.00 -23.99
N LEU A 26 -0.08 27.64 -23.06
CA LEU A 26 -0.56 28.88 -22.42
C LEU A 26 -0.90 30.02 -23.41
N PRO A 27 -0.05 30.36 -24.39
CA PRO A 27 -0.39 31.41 -25.36
C PRO A 27 -1.63 31.07 -26.20
N THR A 28 -1.84 29.80 -26.55
CA THR A 28 -2.94 29.36 -27.42
C THR A 28 -4.30 29.37 -26.71
N ILE A 29 -4.36 29.13 -25.40
CA ILE A 29 -5.60 29.27 -24.61
C ILE A 29 -5.93 30.75 -24.35
N LEU A 30 -4.91 31.61 -24.17
CA LEU A 30 -5.10 32.99 -23.72
C LEU A 30 -5.34 33.98 -24.86
N PHE A 31 -4.66 33.83 -26.01
CA PHE A 31 -4.65 34.82 -27.09
C PHE A 31 -5.04 34.26 -28.46
N LYS A 32 -5.70 35.10 -29.27
CA LYS A 32 -5.97 34.78 -30.68
C LYS A 32 -4.71 34.94 -31.52
N ASN A 33 -4.33 33.90 -32.26
CA ASN A 33 -3.27 33.98 -33.26
C ASN A 33 -3.78 34.76 -34.49
N ARG A 34 -3.26 35.97 -34.73
CA ARG A 34 -3.38 36.67 -36.02
C ARG A 34 -2.00 36.79 -36.66
N PRO A 35 -1.78 36.25 -37.87
CA PRO A 35 -0.54 36.50 -38.59
C PRO A 35 -0.47 37.98 -38.98
N GLY A 36 0.58 38.68 -38.53
CA GLY A 36 0.92 40.04 -38.99
C GLY A 36 0.62 41.22 -38.05
N ASN A 37 0.08 41.02 -36.84
CA ASN A 37 -0.19 42.11 -35.89
C ASN A 37 0.61 41.92 -34.59
N GLN A 38 1.39 42.92 -34.17
CA GLN A 38 2.23 42.84 -32.95
C GLN A 38 1.41 42.85 -31.64
N GLN A 39 0.15 43.31 -31.66
CA GLN A 39 -0.74 43.26 -30.50
C GLN A 39 -1.60 42.00 -30.49
N ARG A 40 -1.32 41.11 -29.52
CA ARG A 40 -2.10 39.89 -29.25
C ARG A 40 -3.43 40.26 -28.61
N THR A 41 -4.55 39.87 -29.23
CA THR A 41 -5.90 40.10 -28.68
C THR A 41 -6.34 38.92 -27.81
N VAL A 42 -6.76 39.18 -26.57
CA VAL A 42 -7.21 38.15 -25.62
C VAL A 42 -8.49 37.42 -26.08
N HIS A 43 -8.60 36.13 -25.77
CA HIS A 43 -9.85 35.39 -25.91
C HIS A 43 -10.92 35.89 -24.93
N ARG A 44 -12.20 35.83 -25.33
CA ARG A 44 -13.33 36.10 -24.41
C ARG A 44 -13.75 34.86 -23.63
N TYR A 45 -13.56 33.69 -24.24
CA TYR A 45 -13.92 32.39 -23.70
C TYR A 45 -12.81 31.39 -23.93
N VAL A 46 -12.65 30.47 -22.98
CA VAL A 46 -11.74 29.33 -23.03
C VAL A 46 -12.57 28.05 -22.95
N ARG A 47 -12.22 27.03 -23.73
CA ARG A 47 -12.90 25.72 -23.66
C ARG A 47 -12.53 25.03 -22.35
N SER A 48 -13.51 24.50 -21.63
CA SER A 48 -13.28 23.89 -20.30
C SER A 48 -12.29 22.72 -20.36
N ARG A 49 -12.32 21.91 -21.42
CA ARG A 49 -11.38 20.80 -21.64
C ARG A 49 -9.93 21.27 -21.75
N ASP A 50 -9.69 22.35 -22.49
CA ASP A 50 -8.34 22.86 -22.73
C ASP A 50 -7.75 23.47 -21.44
N LEU A 51 -8.58 24.17 -20.67
CA LEU A 51 -8.22 24.67 -19.34
C LEU A 51 -7.86 23.53 -18.39
N GLN A 52 -8.68 22.49 -18.30
CA GLN A 52 -8.43 21.34 -17.42
C GLN A 52 -7.12 20.61 -17.78
N ARG A 53 -6.81 20.48 -19.07
CA ARG A 53 -5.54 19.91 -19.53
C ARG A 53 -4.32 20.70 -19.04
N VAL A 54 -4.38 22.04 -19.11
CA VAL A 54 -3.27 22.88 -18.64
C VAL A 54 -3.14 22.82 -17.12
N LEU A 55 -4.27 22.84 -16.40
CA LEU A 55 -4.28 22.72 -14.94
C LEU A 55 -3.68 21.39 -14.46
N SER A 56 -4.02 20.27 -15.11
CA SER A 56 -3.46 18.96 -14.75
C SER A 56 -1.95 18.88 -14.95
N ILE A 57 -1.40 19.58 -15.95
CA ILE A 57 0.06 19.63 -16.14
C ILE A 57 0.73 20.43 -15.02
N ILE A 58 0.15 21.56 -14.61
CA ILE A 58 0.72 22.37 -13.51
C ILE A 58 0.67 21.61 -12.18
N GLU A 59 -0.43 20.88 -11.91
CA GLU A 59 -0.65 20.16 -10.66
C GLU A 59 0.38 19.04 -10.40
N ILE A 60 0.88 18.41 -11.46
CA ILE A 60 1.91 17.36 -11.40
C ILE A 60 3.20 17.87 -10.71
N PHE A 61 3.52 19.16 -10.83
CA PHE A 61 4.70 19.75 -10.18
C PHE A 61 4.56 19.96 -8.67
N GLN A 62 3.46 19.55 -8.03
CA GLN A 62 3.27 19.71 -6.59
C GLN A 62 4.30 18.94 -5.75
N GLY A 63 4.83 17.81 -6.26
CA GLY A 63 5.90 17.05 -5.60
C GLY A 63 7.23 17.81 -5.54
N GLU A 64 7.62 18.46 -6.65
CA GLU A 64 8.86 19.23 -6.77
C GLU A 64 8.61 20.63 -7.40
N PRO A 65 8.03 21.59 -6.66
CA PRO A 65 7.60 22.88 -7.21
C PRO A 65 8.73 23.76 -7.78
N GLN A 66 9.97 23.55 -7.32
CA GLN A 66 11.16 24.31 -7.71
C GLN A 66 11.47 24.14 -9.21
N LEU A 67 11.03 23.03 -9.83
CA LEU A 67 11.21 22.78 -11.26
C LEU A 67 10.53 23.83 -12.14
N LEU A 68 9.51 24.54 -11.63
CA LEU A 68 8.84 25.63 -12.34
C LEU A 68 9.64 26.95 -12.37
N ASP A 69 10.57 27.16 -11.42
CA ASP A 69 11.18 28.47 -11.17
C ASP A 69 11.88 29.09 -12.38
N ALA A 70 12.53 28.25 -13.20
CA ALA A 70 13.23 28.70 -14.40
C ALA A 70 12.30 29.27 -15.48
N LYS A 71 10.99 28.96 -15.43
CA LYS A 71 10.01 29.31 -16.48
C LYS A 71 8.87 30.20 -15.99
N LEU A 72 8.77 30.52 -14.69
CA LEU A 72 7.71 31.39 -14.16
C LEU A 72 7.66 32.77 -14.83
N SER A 73 8.82 33.33 -15.19
CA SER A 73 8.92 34.61 -15.92
C SER A 73 8.40 34.55 -17.34
N VAL A 74 8.23 33.35 -17.91
CA VAL A 74 7.63 33.12 -19.22
C VAL A 74 6.14 32.85 -19.09
N PHE A 75 5.72 32.09 -18.07
CA PHE A 75 4.34 31.64 -17.90
C PHE A 75 3.39 32.70 -17.33
N LEU A 76 3.82 33.43 -16.29
CA LEU A 76 2.92 34.29 -15.53
C LEU A 76 2.56 35.61 -16.22
N PRO A 77 3.49 36.34 -16.87
CA PRO A 77 3.16 37.63 -17.49
C PRO A 77 2.03 37.56 -18.54
N PRO A 78 2.01 36.58 -19.47
CA PRO A 78 0.90 36.44 -20.43
C PRO A 78 -0.46 36.22 -19.78
N ILE A 79 -0.51 35.51 -18.64
CA ILE A 79 -1.73 35.24 -17.88
C ILE A 79 -2.24 36.55 -17.25
N VAL A 80 -1.33 37.32 -16.64
CA VAL A 80 -1.64 38.62 -16.01
C VAL A 80 -2.12 39.63 -17.05
N ASP A 81 -1.45 39.72 -18.19
CA ASP A 81 -1.84 40.59 -19.31
C ASP A 81 -3.23 40.27 -19.85
N ALA A 82 -3.55 38.97 -20.01
CA ALA A 82 -4.86 38.53 -20.46
C ALA A 82 -5.98 38.96 -19.50
N PHE A 83 -5.74 38.88 -18.18
CA PHE A 83 -6.69 39.32 -17.15
C PHE A 83 -6.99 40.82 -17.25
N LEU A 84 -5.94 41.64 -17.32
CA LEU A 84 -6.08 43.10 -17.38
C LEU A 84 -6.75 43.54 -18.68
N GLN A 85 -6.36 42.98 -19.83
CA GLN A 85 -7.01 43.30 -21.11
C GLN A 85 -8.51 42.99 -21.11
N PHE A 86 -8.93 41.90 -20.46
CA PHE A 86 -10.34 41.54 -20.38
C PHE A 86 -11.15 42.53 -19.54
N HIS A 87 -10.66 42.87 -18.35
CA HIS A 87 -11.37 43.79 -17.44
C HIS A 87 -11.33 45.25 -17.90
N SER A 88 -10.27 45.69 -18.59
CA SER A 88 -10.21 47.05 -19.16
C SER A 88 -11.18 47.27 -20.31
N ALA A 89 -11.69 46.21 -20.95
CA ALA A 89 -12.50 46.33 -22.16
C ALA A 89 -14.03 46.26 -21.93
N GLY A 90 -14.49 46.11 -20.68
CA GLY A 90 -15.90 46.33 -20.28
C GLY A 90 -16.95 45.47 -21.00
N HIS A 91 -16.65 44.19 -21.29
CA HIS A 91 -17.53 43.34 -22.09
C HIS A 91 -18.65 42.68 -21.26
N ALA A 92 -19.90 42.76 -21.72
CA ALA A 92 -20.97 41.86 -21.26
C ALA A 92 -20.74 40.46 -21.83
N VAL A 93 -20.77 39.43 -20.99
CA VAL A 93 -20.41 38.05 -21.39
C VAL A 93 -21.61 37.12 -21.18
N PRO A 94 -22.35 36.77 -22.25
CA PRO A 94 -23.41 35.76 -22.16
C PRO A 94 -22.83 34.38 -21.85
N ASP A 95 -23.61 33.52 -21.20
CA ASP A 95 -23.18 32.17 -20.89
C ASP A 95 -23.06 31.31 -22.17
N ARG A 96 -22.06 30.44 -22.22
CA ARG A 96 -21.79 29.55 -23.36
C ARG A 96 -21.51 28.13 -22.87
N GLN A 97 -22.33 27.18 -23.31
CA GLN A 97 -22.13 25.77 -23.01
C GLN A 97 -20.71 25.30 -23.40
N SER A 98 -20.07 24.54 -22.51
CA SER A 98 -18.71 23.97 -22.66
C SER A 98 -17.54 24.98 -22.70
N CYS A 99 -17.79 26.26 -22.42
CA CYS A 99 -16.76 27.28 -22.30
C CYS A 99 -16.86 28.01 -20.95
N VAL A 100 -15.73 28.57 -20.51
CA VAL A 100 -15.67 29.48 -19.36
C VAL A 100 -15.16 30.84 -19.81
N THR A 101 -15.46 31.88 -19.05
CA THR A 101 -14.94 33.22 -19.30
C THR A 101 -13.43 33.28 -19.03
N ILE A 102 -12.74 34.19 -19.70
CA ILE A 102 -11.27 34.27 -19.60
C ILE A 102 -10.79 34.69 -18.20
N ASP A 103 -11.51 35.57 -17.51
CA ASP A 103 -11.22 35.95 -16.11
C ASP A 103 -11.29 34.75 -15.17
N PHE A 104 -12.29 33.88 -15.36
CA PHE A 104 -12.39 32.63 -14.64
C PHE A 104 -11.20 31.72 -14.96
N ALA A 105 -10.91 31.48 -16.25
CA ALA A 105 -9.80 30.62 -16.67
C ALA A 105 -8.44 31.09 -16.14
N VAL A 106 -8.15 32.40 -16.25
CA VAL A 106 -6.92 33.01 -15.73
C VAL A 106 -6.83 32.87 -14.22
N SER A 107 -7.93 33.11 -13.50
CA SER A 107 -7.93 32.97 -12.04
C SER A 107 -7.68 31.53 -11.59
N GLN A 108 -8.19 30.53 -12.33
CA GLN A 108 -7.87 29.11 -12.08
C GLN A 108 -6.37 28.85 -12.27
N LEU A 109 -5.77 29.35 -13.35
CA LEU A 109 -4.34 29.18 -13.63
C LEU A 109 -3.48 29.85 -12.55
N LEU A 110 -3.75 31.11 -12.21
CA LEU A 110 -3.03 31.85 -11.17
C LEU A 110 -3.19 31.17 -9.81
N TYR A 111 -4.39 30.68 -9.48
CA TYR A 111 -4.60 29.92 -8.26
C TYR A 111 -3.79 28.61 -8.24
N MET A 112 -3.73 27.89 -9.36
CA MET A 112 -2.95 26.65 -9.45
C MET A 112 -1.45 26.91 -9.24
N PHE A 113 -0.90 27.97 -9.84
CA PHE A 113 0.47 28.39 -9.55
C PHE A 113 0.65 28.81 -8.08
N CYS A 114 -0.32 29.50 -7.47
CA CYS A 114 -0.29 29.83 -6.05
C CYS A 114 -0.36 28.59 -5.15
N LYS A 115 -1.06 27.53 -5.57
CA LYS A 115 -1.17 26.24 -4.87
C LYS A 115 0.14 25.46 -4.95
N VAL A 116 0.71 25.31 -6.15
CA VAL A 116 1.91 24.50 -6.40
C VAL A 116 3.16 25.21 -5.90
N ARG A 117 3.40 26.45 -6.35
CA ARG A 117 4.66 27.16 -6.09
C ARG A 117 4.62 28.09 -4.88
N GLY A 118 3.46 28.68 -4.60
CA GLY A 118 3.21 29.56 -3.46
C GLY A 118 2.84 31.00 -3.83
N GLU A 119 1.82 31.54 -3.15
CA GLU A 119 1.26 32.89 -3.32
C GLU A 119 2.35 33.99 -3.41
N LYS A 120 3.30 34.02 -2.48
CA LYS A 120 4.32 35.09 -2.42
C LYS A 120 5.20 35.19 -3.67
N VAL A 121 5.44 34.07 -4.37
CA VAL A 121 6.25 34.05 -5.58
C VAL A 121 5.42 34.56 -6.75
N VAL A 122 4.18 34.08 -6.87
CA VAL A 122 3.25 34.47 -7.94
C VAL A 122 2.86 35.96 -7.84
N THR A 123 2.63 36.50 -6.64
CA THR A 123 2.26 37.92 -6.45
C THR A 123 3.29 38.89 -7.00
N ARG A 124 4.57 38.50 -7.13
CA ARG A 124 5.63 39.35 -7.71
C ARG A 124 5.44 39.65 -9.19
N PHE A 125 4.63 38.86 -9.88
CA PHE A 125 4.32 39.02 -11.30
C PHE A 125 3.02 39.79 -11.54
N LEU A 126 2.25 40.11 -10.48
CA LEU A 126 1.07 40.95 -10.59
C LEU A 126 1.48 42.42 -10.74
N ASN A 127 0.77 43.18 -11.56
CA ASN A 127 1.06 44.62 -11.70
C ASN A 127 0.74 45.37 -10.40
N SER A 128 1.66 46.24 -9.99
CA SER A 128 1.56 47.07 -8.77
C SER A 128 1.11 48.51 -9.04
N GLU A 129 0.82 48.86 -10.30
CA GLU A 129 0.56 50.24 -10.69
C GLU A 129 -0.80 50.74 -10.17
N PRO A 130 -0.87 51.92 -9.52
CA PRO A 130 -2.11 52.43 -8.90
C PRO A 130 -3.28 52.57 -9.87
N LYS A 131 -3.01 52.76 -11.18
CA LYS A 131 -4.02 52.88 -12.23
C LYS A 131 -4.94 51.66 -12.35
N TYR A 132 -4.49 50.48 -11.88
CA TYR A 132 -5.28 49.24 -11.90
C TYR A 132 -6.16 49.06 -10.67
N LEU A 133 -6.06 49.93 -9.64
CA LEU A 133 -6.84 49.81 -8.41
C LEU A 133 -8.34 49.81 -8.69
N ASP A 134 -8.82 50.77 -9.48
CA ASP A 134 -10.23 50.84 -9.83
C ASP A 134 -10.66 49.65 -10.69
N THR A 135 -9.80 49.13 -11.58
CA THR A 135 -10.12 47.93 -12.38
C THR A 135 -10.34 46.69 -11.52
N ILE A 136 -9.50 46.47 -10.51
CA ILE A 136 -9.63 45.32 -9.59
C ILE A 136 -10.85 45.48 -8.68
N LEU A 137 -11.11 46.70 -8.19
CA LEU A 137 -12.31 46.97 -7.38
C LEU A 137 -13.61 46.80 -8.19
N ASP A 138 -13.61 47.15 -9.49
CA ASP A 138 -14.75 46.93 -10.41
C ASP A 138 -14.99 45.43 -10.61
N ALA A 139 -13.91 44.68 -10.83
CA ALA A 139 -13.99 43.23 -11.01
C ALA A 139 -14.56 42.55 -9.75
N LEU A 140 -14.15 42.99 -8.54
CA LEU A 140 -14.70 42.50 -7.27
C LEU A 140 -16.18 42.87 -7.10
N GLU A 141 -16.55 44.10 -7.43
CA GLU A 141 -17.94 44.57 -7.32
C GLU A 141 -18.88 43.81 -8.26
N ASN A 142 -18.48 43.64 -9.52
CA ASN A 142 -19.19 42.83 -10.50
C ASN A 142 -19.31 41.36 -10.05
N LEU A 143 -18.29 40.84 -9.37
CA LEU A 143 -18.35 39.50 -8.79
C LEU A 143 -19.34 39.47 -7.63
N ILE A 144 -19.35 40.44 -6.72
CA ILE A 144 -20.26 40.47 -5.58
C ILE A 144 -21.73 40.50 -6.02
N THR A 145 -22.08 41.32 -7.01
CA THR A 145 -23.46 41.50 -7.50
C THR A 145 -23.99 40.34 -8.35
N ARG A 146 -23.14 39.40 -8.76
CA ARG A 146 -23.53 38.26 -9.60
C ARG A 146 -24.31 37.21 -8.79
N ALA A 147 -25.58 37.00 -9.14
CA ALA A 147 -26.48 36.09 -8.43
C ALA A 147 -26.19 34.59 -8.69
N ASP A 148 -25.69 34.24 -9.87
CA ASP A 148 -25.48 32.85 -10.30
C ASP A 148 -23.98 32.56 -10.47
N LYS A 149 -23.36 31.94 -9.45
CA LYS A 149 -21.91 31.66 -9.40
C LYS A 149 -21.68 30.15 -9.37
N PRO A 150 -20.95 29.58 -10.34
CA PRO A 150 -20.41 28.23 -10.21
C PRO A 150 -19.55 28.07 -8.96
N SER A 151 -19.55 26.87 -8.38
CA SER A 151 -18.86 26.53 -7.12
C SER A 151 -17.39 26.97 -7.07
N ASP A 152 -16.69 26.95 -8.21
CA ASP A 152 -15.25 27.28 -8.31
C ASP A 152 -14.91 28.78 -8.42
N TYR A 153 -15.89 29.68 -8.43
CA TYR A 153 -15.65 31.13 -8.61
C TYR A 153 -14.91 31.79 -7.45
N TRP A 154 -14.84 31.18 -6.28
CA TRP A 154 -14.06 31.69 -5.15
C TRP A 154 -12.57 31.91 -5.49
N LYS A 155 -12.03 31.18 -6.48
CA LYS A 155 -10.65 31.38 -6.98
C LYS A 155 -10.49 32.74 -7.67
N VAL A 156 -11.54 33.25 -8.32
CA VAL A 156 -11.57 34.60 -8.90
C VAL A 156 -11.50 35.64 -7.79
N SER A 157 -12.36 35.54 -6.77
CA SER A 157 -12.33 36.44 -5.62
C SER A 157 -10.98 36.39 -4.91
N TYR A 158 -10.44 35.19 -4.69
CA TYR A 158 -9.13 35.00 -4.06
C TYR A 158 -8.02 35.74 -4.80
N ILE A 159 -7.91 35.57 -6.12
CA ILE A 159 -6.88 36.24 -6.92
C ILE A 159 -7.08 37.75 -6.92
N LEU A 160 -8.33 38.23 -7.07
CA LEU A 160 -8.63 39.66 -7.00
C LEU A 160 -8.27 40.27 -5.65
N LEU A 161 -8.55 39.59 -4.54
CA LEU A 161 -8.20 40.05 -3.18
C LEU A 161 -6.69 40.04 -2.95
N VAL A 162 -5.96 39.04 -3.47
CA VAL A 162 -4.49 39.01 -3.46
C VAL A 162 -3.93 40.18 -4.26
N TRP A 163 -4.51 40.50 -5.42
CA TRP A 163 -4.11 41.62 -6.25
C TRP A 163 -4.44 42.97 -5.60
N LEU A 164 -5.62 43.11 -4.99
CA LEU A 164 -6.03 44.28 -4.22
C LEU A 164 -5.04 44.56 -3.09
N ARG A 165 -4.71 43.53 -2.30
CA ARG A 165 -3.67 43.62 -1.26
C ARG A 165 -2.34 44.14 -1.81
N HIS A 166 -1.95 43.71 -3.01
CA HIS A 166 -0.73 44.16 -3.66
C HIS A 166 -0.79 45.64 -4.07
N LEU A 167 -1.92 46.08 -4.64
CA LEU A 167 -2.14 47.46 -5.07
C LEU A 167 -2.24 48.45 -3.89
N LEU A 168 -2.67 47.99 -2.72
CA LEU A 168 -2.68 48.79 -1.49
C LEU A 168 -1.28 49.16 -0.97
N LEU A 169 -0.20 48.64 -1.57
CA LEU A 169 1.19 49.09 -1.34
C LEU A 169 1.51 50.43 -2.01
N ALA A 170 0.60 51.01 -2.79
CA ALA A 170 0.82 52.28 -3.46
C ALA A 170 1.25 53.38 -2.45
N PRO A 171 2.31 54.15 -2.73
CA PRO A 171 2.88 55.12 -1.80
C PRO A 171 2.06 56.42 -1.67
N PHE A 172 0.97 56.55 -2.43
CA PHE A 172 0.12 57.74 -2.49
C PHE A 172 -1.15 57.54 -1.65
N ASP A 173 -1.69 58.62 -1.09
CA ASP A 173 -2.95 58.60 -0.35
C ASP A 173 -4.09 58.07 -1.23
N LEU A 174 -4.90 57.12 -0.73
CA LEU A 174 -5.89 56.43 -1.56
C LEU A 174 -6.92 57.39 -2.18
N ASN A 175 -7.22 58.50 -1.49
CA ASN A 175 -8.12 59.55 -1.96
C ASN A 175 -7.59 60.30 -3.20
N THR A 176 -6.28 60.25 -3.46
CA THR A 176 -5.67 60.84 -4.66
C THR A 176 -5.68 59.89 -5.86
N VAL A 177 -5.75 58.58 -5.60
CA VAL A 177 -5.63 57.51 -6.59
C VAL A 177 -6.98 57.08 -7.17
N SER A 178 -8.03 57.05 -6.35
CA SER A 178 -9.37 56.62 -6.75
C SER A 178 -10.41 57.69 -6.45
N ARG A 179 -11.36 57.88 -7.39
CA ARG A 179 -12.50 58.81 -7.25
C ARG A 179 -13.84 58.09 -7.09
N ARG A 180 -13.80 56.82 -6.69
CA ARG A 180 -14.99 55.98 -6.51
C ARG A 180 -15.95 56.55 -5.47
N LYS A 181 -17.23 56.20 -5.64
CA LYS A 181 -18.27 56.40 -4.63
C LYS A 181 -18.51 55.11 -3.85
N PRO A 182 -19.04 55.19 -2.62
CA PRO A 182 -19.41 53.99 -1.85
C PRO A 182 -20.47 53.15 -2.60
N ILE A 183 -20.46 51.83 -2.36
CA ILE A 183 -21.43 50.90 -2.93
C ILE A 183 -22.78 51.11 -2.21
N ALA A 184 -23.83 51.48 -2.95
CA ALA A 184 -25.17 51.62 -2.40
C ALA A 184 -25.77 50.24 -2.05
N ASP A 185 -26.57 50.17 -0.99
CA ASP A 185 -27.37 48.99 -0.59
C ASP A 185 -26.61 47.73 -0.10
N VAL A 186 -25.29 47.79 0.10
CA VAL A 186 -24.51 46.69 0.71
C VAL A 186 -24.14 47.00 2.15
N LYS A 187 -24.64 46.18 3.09
CA LYS A 187 -24.32 46.32 4.52
C LYS A 187 -22.86 45.91 4.78
N CYS A 188 -22.08 46.82 5.36
CA CYS A 188 -20.73 46.52 5.86
C CYS A 188 -20.81 46.19 7.35
N ASP A 189 -20.30 45.02 7.74
CA ASP A 189 -20.23 44.62 9.15
C ASP A 189 -19.02 45.24 9.88
N LEU A 190 -18.08 45.83 9.14
CA LEU A 190 -16.90 46.52 9.69
C LEU A 190 -17.20 47.98 10.00
N PRO A 191 -16.53 48.60 11.00
CA PRO A 191 -16.73 50.00 11.33
C PRO A 191 -16.31 50.93 10.19
N ILE A 192 -17.25 51.77 9.74
CA ILE A 192 -17.00 52.87 8.82
C ILE A 192 -17.16 54.18 9.59
N THR A 193 -16.12 55.02 9.63
CA THR A 193 -16.21 56.36 10.22
C THR A 193 -16.68 57.37 9.17
N GLU A 194 -17.37 58.43 9.60
CA GLU A 194 -17.84 59.51 8.70
C GLU A 194 -16.69 60.22 7.97
N THR A 195 -15.47 60.12 8.51
CA THR A 195 -14.24 60.68 7.97
C THR A 195 -13.53 59.79 6.95
N CYS A 196 -14.00 58.56 6.70
CA CYS A 196 -13.36 57.62 5.79
C CYS A 196 -13.53 58.04 4.31
N PRO A 197 -12.44 58.12 3.51
CA PRO A 197 -12.54 58.31 2.06
C PRO A 197 -13.38 57.22 1.39
N ALA A 198 -14.10 57.57 0.32
CA ALA A 198 -15.03 56.65 -0.34
C ALA A 198 -14.36 55.35 -0.82
N VAL A 199 -13.14 55.41 -1.35
CA VAL A 199 -12.36 54.23 -1.75
C VAL A 199 -12.07 53.28 -0.58
N VAL A 200 -11.81 53.82 0.62
CA VAL A 200 -11.58 53.03 1.83
C VAL A 200 -12.86 52.33 2.24
N GLN A 201 -14.01 53.02 2.17
CA GLN A 201 -15.33 52.43 2.43
C GLN A 201 -15.63 51.28 1.46
N VAL A 202 -15.33 51.44 0.16
CA VAL A 202 -15.48 50.37 -0.84
C VAL A 202 -14.64 49.15 -0.48
N VAL A 203 -13.36 49.34 -0.15
CA VAL A 203 -12.47 48.23 0.23
C VAL A 203 -12.98 47.51 1.49
N LEU A 204 -13.41 48.25 2.52
CA LEU A 204 -13.97 47.68 3.74
C LEU A 204 -15.22 46.83 3.44
N THR A 205 -16.18 47.37 2.70
CA THR A 205 -17.43 46.69 2.33
C THR A 205 -17.18 45.44 1.51
N GLN A 206 -16.29 45.50 0.51
CA GLN A 206 -15.95 44.34 -0.31
C GLN A 206 -15.23 43.28 0.52
N ALA A 207 -14.23 43.65 1.32
CA ALA A 207 -13.49 42.71 2.14
C ALA A 207 -14.36 42.07 3.24
N SER A 208 -15.31 42.80 3.83
CA SER A 208 -16.18 42.26 4.89
C SER A 208 -17.02 41.08 4.42
N ILE A 209 -17.44 41.07 3.16
CA ILE A 209 -18.20 39.95 2.57
C ILE A 209 -17.36 38.66 2.57
N PHE A 210 -16.08 38.76 2.23
CA PHE A 210 -15.21 37.59 2.09
C PHE A 210 -14.61 37.12 3.42
N LEU A 211 -14.63 37.94 4.49
CA LEU A 211 -14.20 37.54 5.83
C LEU A 211 -14.99 36.37 6.41
N SER A 212 -16.23 36.17 5.98
CA SER A 212 -17.09 35.06 6.42
C SER A 212 -17.03 33.85 5.47
N SER A 213 -16.20 33.87 4.43
CA SER A 213 -16.08 32.76 3.48
C SER A 213 -15.42 31.52 4.09
N LEU A 214 -15.83 30.33 3.61
CA LEU A 214 -15.27 29.03 3.97
C LEU A 214 -14.06 28.63 3.09
N THR A 215 -13.66 29.47 2.13
CA THR A 215 -12.55 29.18 1.20
C THR A 215 -11.33 30.06 1.45
N ARG A 216 -10.27 29.94 0.63
CA ARG A 216 -9.03 30.72 0.80
C ARG A 216 -9.22 32.22 0.56
N GLU A 217 -10.32 32.66 -0.05
CA GLU A 217 -10.63 34.09 -0.22
C GLU A 217 -10.76 34.82 1.12
N GLN A 218 -11.13 34.12 2.19
CA GLN A 218 -11.15 34.64 3.56
C GLN A 218 -9.76 35.12 4.03
N ASP A 219 -8.71 34.31 3.80
CA ASP A 219 -7.33 34.67 4.18
C ASP A 219 -6.82 35.86 3.34
N ALA A 220 -7.14 35.88 2.05
CA ALA A 220 -6.80 37.00 1.17
C ALA A 220 -7.47 38.31 1.61
N ALA A 221 -8.76 38.26 1.96
CA ALA A 221 -9.51 39.41 2.48
C ALA A 221 -8.92 39.94 3.80
N ALA A 222 -8.64 39.04 4.76
CA ALA A 222 -8.01 39.41 6.01
C ALA A 222 -6.65 40.11 5.79
N LYS A 223 -5.81 39.58 4.90
CA LYS A 223 -4.51 40.17 4.55
C LYS A 223 -4.66 41.52 3.83
N ALA A 224 -5.68 41.70 2.98
CA ALA A 224 -5.97 42.98 2.34
C ALA A 224 -6.36 44.04 3.38
N LEU A 225 -7.19 43.69 4.36
CA LEU A 225 -7.56 44.57 5.47
C LEU A 225 -6.39 44.93 6.38
N VAL A 226 -5.51 43.98 6.69
CA VAL A 226 -4.26 44.26 7.43
C VAL A 226 -3.44 45.30 6.69
N ARG A 227 -3.32 45.17 5.36
CA ARG A 227 -2.59 46.14 4.55
C ARG A 227 -3.26 47.49 4.52
N LEU A 228 -4.59 47.54 4.39
CA LEU A 228 -5.35 48.80 4.49
C LEU A 228 -5.13 49.49 5.83
N ALA A 229 -5.26 48.76 6.95
CA ALA A 229 -5.11 49.27 8.31
C ALA A 229 -3.67 49.74 8.62
N ALA A 230 -2.67 49.16 7.97
CA ALA A 230 -1.26 49.54 8.14
C ALA A 230 -0.85 50.79 7.34
N ARG A 231 -1.72 51.34 6.48
CA ARG A 231 -1.34 52.50 5.67
C ARG A 231 -1.33 53.79 6.51
N PRO A 232 -0.34 54.68 6.34
CA PRO A 232 -0.27 55.93 7.12
C PRO A 232 -1.49 56.85 6.95
N ASP A 233 -2.05 56.96 5.75
CA ASP A 233 -3.25 57.77 5.47
C ASP A 233 -4.49 57.23 6.19
N VAL A 234 -4.62 55.90 6.29
CA VAL A 234 -5.69 55.23 7.01
C VAL A 234 -5.47 55.27 8.53
N GLN A 235 -4.23 55.15 8.99
CA GLN A 235 -3.90 55.21 10.42
C GLN A 235 -4.23 56.58 11.02
N LYS A 236 -3.96 57.68 10.29
CA LYS A 236 -4.33 59.05 10.71
C LYS A 236 -5.82 59.22 10.98
N LEU A 237 -6.67 58.38 10.41
CA LEU A 237 -8.12 58.39 10.62
C LEU A 237 -8.57 57.59 11.86
N GLY A 238 -7.65 56.92 12.56
CA GLY A 238 -7.97 56.05 13.71
C GLY A 238 -8.63 54.72 13.33
N LEU A 239 -8.76 54.41 12.04
CA LEU A 239 -9.52 53.24 11.56
C LEU A 239 -8.92 51.91 12.03
N HIS A 240 -7.59 51.81 12.10
CA HIS A 240 -6.89 50.63 12.59
C HIS A 240 -7.33 50.22 14.00
N THR A 241 -7.44 51.18 14.93
CA THR A 241 -7.94 50.95 16.30
C THR A 241 -9.41 50.52 16.29
N SER A 242 -10.27 51.18 15.52
CA SER A 242 -11.69 50.79 15.40
C SER A 242 -11.85 49.37 14.85
N LEU A 243 -11.07 48.99 13.83
CA LEU A 243 -11.11 47.65 13.24
C LEU A 243 -10.66 46.58 14.23
N VAL A 244 -9.58 46.82 14.99
CA VAL A 244 -9.11 45.88 16.02
C VAL A 244 -10.15 45.74 17.14
N ASN A 245 -10.68 46.86 17.66
CA ASN A 245 -11.73 46.86 18.67
C ASN A 245 -12.94 46.03 18.23
N HIS A 246 -13.41 46.26 17.01
CA HIS A 246 -14.52 45.52 16.43
C HIS A 246 -14.21 44.02 16.30
N ALA A 247 -13.03 43.68 15.76
CA ALA A 247 -12.61 42.29 15.59
C ALA A 247 -12.51 41.57 16.94
N CYS A 248 -11.91 42.19 17.96
CA CYS A 248 -11.82 41.62 19.31
C CYS A 248 -13.20 41.40 19.92
N ALA A 249 -14.11 42.37 19.82
CA ALA A 249 -15.48 42.26 20.34
C ALA A 249 -16.27 41.12 19.66
N GLN A 250 -16.20 41.03 18.33
CA GLN A 250 -16.88 39.98 17.56
C GLN A 250 -16.32 38.58 17.86
N ILE A 251 -15.00 38.46 18.04
CA ILE A 251 -14.36 37.19 18.39
C ILE A 251 -14.75 36.76 19.81
N ARG A 252 -14.72 37.67 20.80
CA ARG A 252 -15.21 37.37 22.16
C ARG A 252 -16.66 36.90 22.16
N GLN A 253 -17.53 37.60 21.42
CA GLN A 253 -18.92 37.20 21.29
C GLN A 253 -19.05 35.80 20.68
N ALA A 254 -18.31 35.52 19.60
CA ALA A 254 -18.33 34.22 18.93
C ALA A 254 -17.79 33.08 19.80
N MET A 255 -16.78 33.35 20.64
CA MET A 255 -16.25 32.41 21.63
C MET A 255 -17.32 32.05 22.66
N LEU A 256 -18.02 33.05 23.22
CA LEU A 256 -19.07 32.83 24.23
C LEU A 256 -20.24 31.95 23.72
N VAL A 257 -20.60 32.10 22.43
CA VAL A 257 -21.67 31.30 21.81
C VAL A 257 -21.19 29.98 21.18
N GLY A 258 -19.90 29.66 21.26
CA GLY A 258 -19.33 28.42 20.71
C GLY A 258 -19.25 28.38 19.18
N HIS A 259 -19.20 29.53 18.51
CA HIS A 259 -19.15 29.66 17.04
C HIS A 259 -17.87 30.33 16.52
N LEU A 260 -16.75 30.17 17.20
CA LEU A 260 -15.49 30.82 16.85
C LEU A 260 -15.05 30.58 15.39
N GLU A 261 -15.29 29.38 14.85
CA GLU A 261 -14.98 29.04 13.44
C GLU A 261 -15.64 29.99 12.43
N THR A 262 -16.80 30.57 12.77
CA THR A 262 -17.51 31.53 11.90
C THR A 262 -16.82 32.89 11.82
N ARG A 263 -15.88 33.18 12.74
CA ARG A 263 -15.10 34.43 12.80
C ARG A 263 -13.62 34.21 12.46
N MET A 264 -13.30 33.11 11.79
CA MET A 264 -11.92 32.78 11.40
C MET A 264 -11.23 33.87 10.56
N GLY A 265 -11.98 34.60 9.71
CA GLY A 265 -11.44 35.73 8.96
C GLY A 265 -10.94 36.88 9.84
N LEU A 266 -11.69 37.21 10.90
CA LEU A 266 -11.28 38.23 11.88
C LEU A 266 -10.07 37.77 12.70
N LEU A 267 -10.02 36.48 13.05
CA LEU A 267 -8.86 35.91 13.75
C LEU A 267 -7.58 35.99 12.90
N ARG A 268 -7.68 35.71 11.59
CA ARG A 268 -6.58 35.89 10.63
C ARG A 268 -6.20 37.36 10.43
N PHE A 269 -7.17 38.26 10.46
CA PHE A 269 -6.93 39.71 10.42
C PHE A 269 -6.10 40.14 11.63
N LEU A 270 -6.51 39.79 12.86
CA LEU A 270 -5.73 40.10 14.07
C LEU A 270 -4.32 39.50 14.03
N LEU A 271 -4.18 38.27 13.51
CA LEU A 271 -2.86 37.64 13.36
C LEU A 271 -1.95 38.44 12.42
N GLY A 272 -2.53 38.97 11.35
CA GLY A 272 -1.82 39.84 10.43
C GLY A 272 -1.43 41.19 11.04
N ILE A 273 -2.31 41.80 11.85
CA ILE A 273 -2.01 43.02 12.62
C ILE A 273 -0.85 42.78 13.57
N ALA A 274 -0.90 41.72 14.39
CA ALA A 274 0.18 41.37 15.31
C ALA A 274 1.52 41.07 14.60
N SER A 275 1.49 40.65 13.33
CA SER A 275 2.71 40.46 12.53
C SER A 275 3.24 41.73 11.85
N THR A 276 2.42 42.78 11.76
CA THR A 276 2.72 44.01 11.01
C THR A 276 3.02 45.18 11.92
N PHE A 277 2.33 45.29 13.07
CA PHE A 277 2.46 46.42 13.99
C PHE A 277 3.55 46.15 15.04
N GLU A 278 4.29 47.19 15.41
CA GLU A 278 5.34 47.11 16.42
C GLU A 278 4.86 47.64 17.78
N ALA A 279 5.30 47.00 18.87
CA ALA A 279 4.83 47.31 20.23
C ALA A 279 5.18 48.73 20.69
N HIS A 280 6.29 49.29 20.21
CA HIS A 280 6.70 50.65 20.55
C HIS A 280 5.82 51.73 19.86
N GLU A 281 5.23 51.43 18.70
CA GLU A 281 4.34 52.35 17.97
C GLU A 281 2.87 52.16 18.35
N HIS A 282 2.47 50.92 18.64
CA HIS A 282 1.08 50.54 18.84
C HIS A 282 0.86 49.65 20.09
N PRO A 283 1.32 50.06 21.30
CA PRO A 283 1.28 49.22 22.50
C PRO A 283 -0.15 48.81 22.88
N VAL A 284 -1.07 49.77 22.96
CA VAL A 284 -2.47 49.55 23.35
C VAL A 284 -3.19 48.52 22.45
N ILE A 285 -2.88 48.53 21.15
CA ILE A 285 -3.47 47.59 20.18
C ILE A 285 -2.94 46.18 20.42
N LEU A 286 -1.62 46.03 20.63
CA LEU A 286 -1.04 44.72 20.87
C LEU A 286 -1.42 44.15 22.24
N ASP A 287 -1.51 44.98 23.28
CA ASP A 287 -1.98 44.56 24.61
C ASP A 287 -3.42 44.04 24.57
N GLN A 288 -4.28 44.73 23.82
CA GLN A 288 -5.67 44.29 23.62
C GLN A 288 -5.73 42.94 22.88
N ILE A 289 -4.91 42.75 21.85
CA ILE A 289 -4.85 41.49 21.11
C ILE A 289 -4.24 40.39 22.01
N TRP A 290 -3.25 40.71 22.83
CA TRP A 290 -2.64 39.79 23.80
C TRP A 290 -3.67 39.28 24.81
N ALA A 291 -4.43 40.18 25.45
CA ALA A 291 -5.47 39.80 26.41
C ALA A 291 -6.50 38.84 25.78
N LEU A 292 -6.97 39.14 24.56
CA LEU A 292 -7.85 38.23 23.82
C LEU A 292 -7.18 36.89 23.48
N THR A 293 -5.88 36.91 23.17
CA THR A 293 -5.11 35.70 22.84
C THR A 293 -5.04 34.76 24.05
N CYS A 294 -4.82 35.29 25.25
CA CYS A 294 -4.84 34.52 26.50
C CYS A 294 -6.23 33.93 26.78
N GLU A 295 -7.31 34.73 26.64
CA GLU A 295 -8.69 34.23 26.78
C GLU A 295 -9.00 33.07 25.81
N LEU A 296 -8.62 33.23 24.54
CA LEU A 296 -8.82 32.21 23.52
C LEU A 296 -7.94 30.98 23.76
N TYR A 297 -6.74 31.16 24.32
CA TYR A 297 -5.86 30.06 24.67
C TYR A 297 -6.53 29.15 25.70
N GLU A 298 -6.95 29.69 26.85
CA GLU A 298 -7.58 28.86 27.89
C GLU A 298 -8.83 28.17 27.35
N HIS A 299 -9.69 28.89 26.62
CA HIS A 299 -10.89 28.30 26.02
C HIS A 299 -10.60 27.16 25.02
N LEU A 300 -9.59 27.31 24.16
CA LEU A 300 -9.31 26.35 23.10
C LEU A 300 -8.44 25.18 23.55
N PHE A 301 -7.54 25.38 24.52
CA PHE A 301 -6.57 24.38 24.96
C PHE A 301 -7.05 23.54 26.15
N GLU A 302 -8.06 23.98 26.93
CA GLU A 302 -8.69 23.15 27.97
C GLU A 302 -9.34 21.88 27.41
N ASN A 303 -9.94 21.92 26.21
CA ASN A 303 -10.55 20.76 25.56
C ASN A 303 -10.16 20.64 24.08
N THR A 304 -8.89 20.27 23.86
CA THR A 304 -8.29 20.13 22.51
C THR A 304 -9.03 19.13 21.60
N ALA A 305 -9.81 18.20 22.15
CA ALA A 305 -10.58 17.22 21.38
C ALA A 305 -11.81 17.82 20.69
N LYS A 306 -12.39 18.89 21.25
CA LYS A 306 -13.57 19.57 20.69
C LYS A 306 -13.23 20.87 19.97
N SER A 307 -12.03 21.42 20.18
CA SER A 307 -11.60 22.67 19.58
C SER A 307 -10.85 22.47 18.25
N SER A 308 -10.90 23.49 17.39
CA SER A 308 -10.24 23.49 16.08
C SER A 308 -8.72 23.65 16.21
N SER A 309 -7.97 22.70 15.62
CA SER A 309 -6.50 22.77 15.58
C SER A 309 -6.00 23.93 14.72
N ILE A 310 -6.80 24.40 13.75
CA ILE A 310 -6.50 25.60 12.96
C ILE A 310 -6.53 26.83 13.87
N CYS A 311 -7.56 26.99 14.71
CA CYS A 311 -7.65 28.09 15.67
C CYS A 311 -6.47 28.05 16.64
N ARG A 312 -6.21 26.90 17.29
CA ARG A 312 -5.08 26.74 18.22
C ARG A 312 -3.74 27.12 17.58
N LYS A 313 -3.50 26.67 16.34
CA LYS A 313 -2.30 27.04 15.56
C LYS A 313 -2.20 28.55 15.29
N LEU A 314 -3.31 29.25 15.07
CA LEU A 314 -3.32 30.70 14.89
C LEU A 314 -3.00 31.43 16.20
N ILE A 315 -3.52 30.96 17.34
CA ILE A 315 -3.19 31.49 18.68
C ILE A 315 -1.70 31.38 18.97
N ILE A 316 -1.08 30.21 18.74
CA ILE A 316 0.38 30.04 18.91
C ILE A 316 1.18 31.03 18.06
N LYS A 317 0.74 31.30 16.82
CA LYS A 317 1.40 32.29 15.96
C LYS A 317 1.16 33.72 16.43
N MET A 318 0.01 34.00 17.03
CA MET A 318 -0.30 35.29 17.63
C MET A 318 0.64 35.56 18.81
N ILE A 319 0.73 34.60 19.75
CA ILE A 319 1.65 34.62 20.90
C ILE A 319 3.04 34.96 20.39
N ARG A 320 3.56 34.17 19.44
CA ARG A 320 4.87 34.41 18.84
C ARG A 320 5.06 35.83 18.31
N ASN A 321 4.12 36.33 17.50
CA ASN A 321 4.29 37.62 16.85
C ASN A 321 4.27 38.78 17.85
N ILE A 322 3.38 38.72 18.85
CA ILE A 322 3.28 39.74 19.92
C ILE A 322 4.55 39.70 20.78
N THR A 323 4.94 38.55 21.29
CA THR A 323 6.16 38.40 22.13
C THR A 323 7.40 38.90 21.40
N LEU A 324 7.58 38.58 20.11
CA LEU A 324 8.71 39.09 19.32
C LEU A 324 8.68 40.62 19.14
N SER A 325 7.49 41.21 19.03
CA SER A 325 7.33 42.65 18.95
C SER A 325 7.70 43.33 20.28
N THR A 326 7.30 42.73 21.40
CA THR A 326 7.61 43.20 22.75
C THR A 326 9.10 43.09 23.07
N ILE A 327 9.76 41.98 22.74
CA ILE A 327 11.23 41.81 22.94
C ILE A 327 12.00 42.88 22.18
N LYS A 328 11.60 43.18 20.93
CA LYS A 328 12.24 44.24 20.13
C LYS A 328 12.08 45.61 20.78
N ALA A 329 10.89 45.93 21.30
CA ALA A 329 10.62 47.21 21.96
C ALA A 329 11.44 47.37 23.26
N GLN A 330 11.56 46.32 24.08
CA GLN A 330 12.39 46.32 25.29
C GLN A 330 13.86 46.60 24.98
N THR A 331 14.39 45.93 23.95
CA THR A 331 15.78 46.15 23.51
C THR A 331 16.03 47.60 23.09
N ALA A 332 15.02 48.27 22.53
CA ALA A 332 15.10 49.67 22.12
C ALA A 332 14.92 50.67 23.28
N ALA A 333 14.12 50.32 24.29
CA ALA A 333 13.73 51.24 25.38
C ALA A 333 14.63 51.19 26.63
N GLN A 334 15.47 50.15 26.83
CA GLN A 334 16.24 49.92 28.06
C GLN A 334 15.40 49.85 29.36
N ASP A 335 14.08 49.66 29.25
CA ASP A 335 13.15 49.55 30.38
C ASP A 335 12.76 48.08 30.67
N SER A 336 12.62 47.73 31.95
CA SER A 336 12.49 46.34 32.45
C SER A 336 11.05 45.82 32.61
N ASP A 337 10.02 46.59 32.22
CA ASP A 337 8.62 46.37 32.66
C ASP A 337 7.82 45.35 31.80
N GLY A 338 8.45 44.64 30.86
CA GLY A 338 7.77 43.65 30.01
C GLY A 338 8.19 42.19 30.24
N GLY A 339 8.76 41.88 31.41
CA GLY A 339 9.13 40.51 31.80
C GLY A 339 7.93 39.56 31.90
N ASP A 340 6.81 40.05 32.44
CA ASP A 340 5.62 39.23 32.71
C ASP A 340 5.01 38.62 31.44
N LEU A 341 4.90 39.39 30.34
CA LEU A 341 4.36 38.90 29.07
C LEU A 341 5.23 37.79 28.46
N LEU A 342 6.56 37.92 28.59
CA LEU A 342 7.49 36.93 28.07
C LEU A 342 7.38 35.61 28.85
N GLU A 343 7.33 35.69 30.18
CA GLU A 343 7.16 34.52 31.05
C GLU A 343 5.84 33.81 30.75
N ASP A 344 4.73 34.56 30.66
CA ASP A 344 3.43 34.04 30.25
C ASP A 344 3.50 33.35 28.89
N ALA A 345 4.12 33.98 27.90
CA ALA A 345 4.27 33.40 26.57
C ALA A 345 5.03 32.07 26.59
N ILE A 346 6.12 31.98 27.35
CA ILE A 346 6.90 30.74 27.50
C ILE A 346 6.05 29.65 28.17
N ASN A 347 5.34 29.98 29.25
CA ASN A 347 4.45 29.05 29.96
C ASN A 347 3.33 28.51 29.06
N LEU A 348 2.69 29.37 28.26
CA LEU A 348 1.67 28.96 27.28
C LEU A 348 2.25 28.03 26.20
N LEU A 349 3.48 28.30 25.72
CA LEU A 349 4.14 27.43 24.75
C LEU A 349 4.52 26.07 25.35
N MET A 350 5.04 26.02 26.58
CA MET A 350 5.39 24.78 27.26
C MET A 350 4.17 23.86 27.44
N ARG A 351 3.04 24.42 27.89
CA ARG A 351 1.74 23.69 27.95
C ARG A 351 1.27 23.17 26.59
N SER A 352 1.74 23.75 25.49
CA SER A 352 1.34 23.40 24.11
C SER A 352 2.21 22.35 23.44
N PHE A 353 3.34 21.92 24.04
CA PHE A 353 4.21 20.91 23.43
C PHE A 353 3.54 19.53 23.31
N ALA A 354 2.59 19.21 24.19
CA ALA A 354 1.83 17.96 24.14
C ALA A 354 0.50 18.06 23.35
N ASP A 355 0.26 19.12 22.57
CA ASP A 355 -0.99 19.25 21.80
C ASP A 355 -1.23 18.01 20.92
N ARG A 356 -2.47 17.54 20.82
CA ARG A 356 -2.84 16.36 20.02
C ARG A 356 -2.50 16.50 18.53
N ASP A 357 -2.57 17.71 17.97
CA ASP A 357 -2.35 17.98 16.55
C ASP A 357 -0.89 18.34 16.24
N THR A 358 -0.28 17.59 15.33
CA THR A 358 1.12 17.77 14.91
C THR A 358 1.40 19.17 14.33
N GLN A 359 0.43 19.79 13.65
CA GLN A 359 0.62 21.14 13.11
C GLN A 359 0.66 22.21 14.19
N VAL A 360 -0.02 21.98 15.32
CA VAL A 360 0.04 22.87 16.49
C VAL A 360 1.39 22.70 17.17
N ARG A 361 1.82 21.45 17.44
CA ARG A 361 3.16 21.16 17.99
C ARG A 361 4.29 21.79 17.15
N SER A 362 4.20 21.67 15.83
CA SER A 362 5.18 22.27 14.90
C SER A 362 5.17 23.80 14.91
N ALA A 363 3.99 24.42 14.99
CA ALA A 363 3.90 25.88 15.13
C ALA A 363 4.46 26.36 16.47
N CYS A 364 4.23 25.61 17.54
CA CYS A 364 4.74 25.87 18.89
C CYS A 364 6.26 25.77 18.93
N ALA A 365 6.83 24.66 18.46
CA ALA A 365 8.28 24.45 18.39
C ALA A 365 9.00 25.57 17.62
N LYS A 366 8.45 25.97 16.46
CA LYS A 366 8.99 27.08 15.68
C LYS A 366 8.84 28.43 16.41
N ALA A 367 7.74 28.66 17.12
CA ALA A 367 7.52 29.85 17.90
C ALA A 367 8.53 29.96 19.03
N ALA A 368 8.65 28.92 19.87
CA ALA A 368 9.60 28.82 20.97
C ALA A 368 11.04 29.07 20.47
N GLY A 369 11.49 28.33 19.45
CA GLY A 369 12.84 28.53 18.91
C GLY A 369 13.09 29.96 18.41
N THR A 370 12.09 30.60 17.78
CA THR A 370 12.22 31.99 17.29
C THR A 370 12.23 33.03 18.41
N ILE A 371 11.44 32.82 19.47
CA ILE A 371 11.42 33.70 20.64
C ILE A 371 12.74 33.57 21.39
N ILE A 372 13.16 32.34 21.71
CA ILE A 372 14.35 32.06 22.53
C ILE A 372 15.62 32.56 21.84
N SER A 373 15.72 32.49 20.51
CA SER A 373 16.88 33.06 19.78
C SER A 373 16.96 34.59 19.77
N LYS A 374 15.97 35.28 20.33
CA LYS A 374 15.93 36.74 20.50
C LYS A 374 16.11 37.20 21.95
N LEU A 375 16.19 36.28 22.89
CA LEU A 375 16.50 36.58 24.29
C LEU A 375 18.00 36.85 24.46
N ASP A 376 18.36 37.49 25.56
CA ASP A 376 19.76 37.51 26.01
C ASP A 376 20.22 36.10 26.40
N ARG A 377 21.54 35.98 26.55
CA ARG A 377 22.22 34.69 26.72
C ARG A 377 21.78 33.96 27.98
N ASP A 378 21.64 34.67 29.10
CA ASP A 378 21.35 34.06 30.41
C ASP A 378 19.88 33.60 30.47
N MET A 379 18.94 34.41 29.97
CA MET A 379 17.53 34.00 29.88
C MET A 379 17.33 32.86 28.88
N ALA A 380 18.01 32.91 27.72
CA ALA A 380 17.94 31.82 26.74
C ALA A 380 18.42 30.50 27.36
N GLU A 381 19.55 30.52 28.08
CA GLU A 381 20.08 29.34 28.78
C GLU A 381 19.06 28.76 29.76
N GLN A 382 18.47 29.59 30.64
CA GLN A 382 17.46 29.16 31.61
C GLN A 382 16.24 28.50 30.94
N VAL A 383 15.72 29.08 29.86
CA VAL A 383 14.56 28.53 29.15
C VAL A 383 14.91 27.24 28.41
N THR A 384 16.09 27.17 27.78
CA THR A 384 16.54 25.93 27.14
C THR A 384 16.78 24.79 28.14
N GLU A 385 17.27 25.11 29.34
CA GLU A 385 17.44 24.15 30.42
C GLU A 385 16.09 23.63 30.91
N ALA A 386 15.12 24.51 31.15
CA ALA A 386 13.76 24.11 31.54
C ALA A 386 13.11 23.16 30.50
N ILE A 387 13.24 23.47 29.20
CA ILE A 387 12.73 22.60 28.12
C ILE A 387 13.44 21.23 28.12
N THR A 388 14.75 21.21 28.41
CA THR A 388 15.55 19.98 28.48
C THR A 388 15.14 19.11 29.68
N GLN A 389 14.84 19.74 30.82
CA GLN A 389 14.41 19.05 32.05
C GLN A 389 13.05 18.35 31.90
N GLU A 390 12.15 18.85 31.04
CA GLU A 390 10.87 18.19 30.75
C GLU A 390 11.02 16.74 30.24
N PHE A 391 12.09 16.43 29.51
CA PHE A 391 12.36 15.05 29.07
C PHE A 391 12.68 14.11 30.24
N ALA A 392 13.38 14.62 31.27
CA ALA A 392 13.77 13.83 32.43
C ALA A 392 12.57 13.56 33.36
N LEU A 393 11.62 14.49 33.44
CA LEU A 393 10.38 14.32 34.20
C LEU A 393 9.49 13.22 33.61
N ASP A 394 9.49 13.06 32.28
CA ASP A 394 8.69 12.04 31.58
C ASP A 394 9.41 10.68 31.44
N ASN A 395 10.75 10.65 31.57
CA ASN A 395 11.56 9.42 31.58
C ASN A 395 12.67 9.45 32.65
N GLU A 396 12.28 9.21 33.91
CA GLU A 396 13.16 9.26 35.09
C GLU A 396 14.41 8.36 34.99
N THR A 397 14.33 7.27 34.22
CA THR A 397 15.40 6.26 34.17
C THR A 397 16.53 6.58 33.20
N LYS A 398 16.36 7.60 32.33
CA LYS A 398 17.23 7.85 31.16
C LYS A 398 17.50 6.58 30.35
N SER A 399 16.58 5.61 30.41
CA SER A 399 16.73 4.30 29.78
C SER A 399 15.99 4.27 28.45
N LEU A 400 16.30 3.26 27.63
CA LEU A 400 15.59 2.97 26.38
C LEU A 400 14.19 2.35 26.62
N ASP A 401 13.68 2.39 27.85
CA ASP A 401 12.30 2.02 28.17
C ASP A 401 11.40 3.27 28.13
N PHE A 402 10.58 3.34 27.07
CA PHE A 402 9.63 4.43 26.82
C PHE A 402 8.17 4.04 27.12
N THR A 403 7.96 3.00 27.94
CA THR A 403 6.61 2.48 28.21
C THR A 403 5.71 3.52 28.88
N SER A 404 6.25 4.33 29.81
CA SER A 404 5.51 5.40 30.49
C SER A 404 5.51 6.73 29.76
N ALA A 405 6.45 6.97 28.83
CA ALA A 405 6.65 8.27 28.18
C ALA A 405 5.44 8.71 27.32
N ASP A 406 5.11 10.01 27.34
CA ASP A 406 4.09 10.60 26.45
C ASP A 406 4.66 10.89 25.05
N PRO A 407 4.25 10.13 24.01
CA PRO A 407 4.80 10.34 22.66
C PRO A 407 4.46 11.71 22.06
N LEU A 408 3.35 12.34 22.46
CA LEU A 408 2.96 13.65 21.93
C LEU A 408 3.89 14.73 22.47
N LEU A 409 4.15 14.70 23.78
CA LEU A 409 5.09 15.58 24.45
C LEU A 409 6.51 15.40 23.90
N TRP A 410 7.00 14.15 23.82
CA TRP A 410 8.32 13.84 23.24
C TRP A 410 8.46 14.38 21.82
N HIS A 411 7.43 14.26 21.00
CA HIS A 411 7.46 14.80 19.65
C HIS A 411 7.55 16.33 19.67
N GLY A 412 6.73 17.01 20.48
CA GLY A 412 6.74 18.47 20.60
C GLY A 412 8.09 18.99 21.10
N LEU A 413 8.62 18.41 22.17
CA LEU A 413 9.90 18.78 22.76
C LEU A 413 11.07 18.52 21.80
N THR A 414 11.11 17.35 21.14
CA THR A 414 12.19 17.02 20.19
C THR A 414 12.18 17.99 19.00
N LEU A 415 10.99 18.37 18.51
CA LEU A 415 10.86 19.34 17.43
C LEU A 415 11.27 20.75 17.89
N THR A 416 10.96 21.15 19.13
CA THR A 416 11.44 22.41 19.72
C THR A 416 12.96 22.40 19.83
N LEU A 417 13.56 21.32 20.33
CA LEU A 417 15.00 21.13 20.40
C LEU A 417 15.65 21.27 19.02
N ALA A 418 15.04 20.70 17.98
CA ALA A 418 15.51 20.85 16.61
C ALA A 418 15.57 22.32 16.16
N TYR A 419 14.52 23.10 16.43
CA TYR A 419 14.51 24.54 16.10
C TYR A 419 15.48 25.36 16.94
N LEU A 420 15.69 25.03 18.21
CA LEU A 420 16.69 25.67 19.08
C LEU A 420 18.11 25.43 18.55
N LEU A 421 18.42 24.19 18.16
CA LEU A 421 19.70 23.85 17.53
C LEU A 421 19.86 24.56 16.19
N PHE A 422 18.81 24.59 15.36
CA PHE A 422 18.81 25.30 14.09
C PHE A 422 19.10 26.80 14.25
N GLN A 423 18.61 27.41 15.32
CA GLN A 423 18.79 28.84 15.60
C GLN A 423 20.05 29.16 16.42
N ARG A 424 20.85 28.16 16.80
CA ARG A 424 22.02 28.28 17.69
C ARG A 424 21.68 28.85 19.07
N SER A 425 20.60 28.38 19.68
CA SER A 425 20.19 28.78 21.03
C SER A 425 20.93 28.04 22.15
N PHE A 426 21.72 27.00 21.86
CA PHE A 426 22.53 26.30 22.85
C PHE A 426 23.97 26.80 22.86
N GLU A 427 24.56 26.85 24.06
CA GLU A 427 26.00 27.01 24.22
C GLU A 427 26.74 25.68 24.07
N ALA A 428 28.02 25.73 23.69
CA ALA A 428 28.85 24.54 23.51
C ALA A 428 28.88 23.64 24.76
N LYS A 429 28.93 24.23 25.96
CA LYS A 429 28.92 23.53 27.26
C LYS A 429 27.64 22.73 27.51
N SER A 430 26.52 23.15 26.89
CA SER A 430 25.18 22.57 27.11
C SER A 430 24.75 21.64 25.98
N LEU A 431 25.61 21.40 24.96
CA LEU A 431 25.29 20.50 23.85
C LEU A 431 25.21 19.02 24.27
N GLY A 432 25.88 18.64 25.35
CA GLY A 432 25.87 17.24 25.84
C GLY A 432 24.50 16.72 26.21
N SER A 433 23.70 17.51 26.93
CA SER A 433 22.33 17.13 27.30
C SER A 433 21.42 17.05 26.09
N ALA A 434 21.55 17.99 25.15
CA ALA A 434 20.81 17.94 23.89
C ALA A 434 21.14 16.65 23.11
N ILE A 435 22.42 16.29 22.98
CA ILE A 435 22.86 15.09 22.26
C ILE A 435 22.34 13.81 22.93
N GLU A 436 22.35 13.74 24.26
CA GLU A 436 21.76 12.63 25.01
C GLU A 436 20.28 12.42 24.64
N ILE A 437 19.50 13.50 24.66
CA ILE A 437 18.08 13.49 24.29
C ILE A 437 17.89 13.10 22.83
N LEU A 438 18.71 13.61 21.91
CA LEU A 438 18.58 13.28 20.48
C LEU A 438 18.83 11.80 20.20
N VAL A 439 19.77 11.18 20.91
CA VAL A 439 20.03 9.73 20.80
C VAL A 439 18.84 8.94 21.35
N LEU A 440 18.28 9.34 22.49
CA LEU A 440 17.05 8.73 23.04
C LEU A 440 15.88 8.88 22.06
N ALA A 441 15.67 10.08 21.51
CA ALA A 441 14.60 10.38 20.57
C ALA A 441 14.74 9.60 19.25
N LEU A 442 15.97 9.46 18.72
CA LEU A 442 16.25 8.66 17.52
C LEU A 442 16.02 7.15 17.76
N ASN A 443 16.15 6.71 19.01
CA ASN A 443 15.90 5.33 19.45
C ASN A 443 14.51 5.14 20.09
N PHE A 444 13.65 6.16 20.05
CA PHE A 444 12.34 6.12 20.69
C PHE A 444 11.43 5.10 20.01
N GLU A 445 11.07 4.04 20.72
CA GLU A 445 10.12 3.03 20.26
C GLU A 445 9.20 2.60 21.42
N LYS A 446 7.96 3.08 21.39
CA LYS A 446 6.94 2.67 22.36
C LYS A 446 6.22 1.41 21.88
N ARG A 447 6.45 0.29 22.57
CA ARG A 447 5.90 -1.03 22.25
C ARG A 447 4.44 -1.17 22.72
N GLY A 448 3.51 -0.56 21.99
CA GLY A 448 2.07 -0.76 22.18
C GLY A 448 1.51 -1.94 21.37
N ALA A 449 0.30 -2.41 21.68
CA ALA A 449 -0.39 -3.50 20.97
C ALA A 449 -0.70 -3.21 19.49
N VAL A 450 -0.61 -1.95 19.08
CA VAL A 450 -0.76 -1.49 17.70
C VAL A 450 0.47 -0.63 17.41
N GLY A 451 1.34 -1.04 16.49
CA GLY A 451 2.52 -0.27 16.09
C GLY A 451 2.10 1.16 15.72
N SER A 452 2.43 2.12 16.57
CA SER A 452 1.86 3.47 16.48
C SER A 452 2.76 4.36 15.62
N ASN A 453 2.17 5.14 14.71
CA ASN A 453 2.88 6.13 13.88
C ASN A 453 3.55 7.25 14.70
N GLN A 454 3.32 7.32 16.02
CA GLN A 454 3.82 8.39 16.88
C GLN A 454 5.33 8.28 17.12
N SER A 455 5.86 7.06 17.31
CA SER A 455 7.31 6.83 17.43
C SER A 455 8.08 7.34 16.21
N THR A 456 7.53 7.13 15.01
CA THR A 456 8.11 7.60 13.75
C THR A 456 8.27 9.13 13.74
N THR A 457 7.25 9.88 14.18
CA THR A 457 7.35 11.36 14.17
C THR A 457 8.43 11.89 15.10
N ILE A 458 8.67 11.24 16.25
CA ILE A 458 9.74 11.62 17.19
C ILE A 458 11.11 11.39 16.55
N ARG A 459 11.31 10.22 15.93
CA ARG A 459 12.56 9.90 15.22
C ARG A 459 12.81 10.85 14.04
N ASP A 460 11.76 11.27 13.35
CA ASP A 460 11.86 12.25 12.24
C ASP A 460 12.30 13.62 12.77
N ALA A 461 11.70 14.09 13.87
CA ALA A 461 12.12 15.31 14.54
C ALA A 461 13.59 15.23 15.02
N ALA A 462 14.03 14.06 15.52
CA ALA A 462 15.43 13.83 15.89
C ALA A 462 16.36 13.90 14.68
N CYS A 463 15.96 13.37 13.51
CA CYS A 463 16.73 13.52 12.26
C CYS A 463 16.91 15.01 11.89
N PHE A 464 15.83 15.80 11.95
CA PHE A 464 15.90 17.24 11.70
C PHE A 464 16.79 17.96 12.73
N ALA A 465 16.75 17.56 13.99
CA ALA A 465 17.59 18.13 15.03
C ALA A 465 19.07 17.84 14.81
N ILE A 466 19.44 16.58 14.49
CA ILE A 466 20.82 16.19 14.22
C ILE A 466 21.34 16.87 12.94
N TRP A 467 20.51 16.98 11.89
CA TRP A 467 20.83 17.75 10.70
C TRP A 467 21.05 19.24 11.01
N SER A 468 20.26 19.81 11.92
CA SER A 468 20.43 21.20 12.36
C SER A 468 21.70 21.37 13.18
N LEU A 469 22.02 20.41 14.07
CA LEU A 469 23.23 20.38 14.87
C LEU A 469 24.48 20.40 13.98
N SER A 470 24.56 19.50 13.00
CA SER A 470 25.72 19.38 12.09
C SER A 470 25.93 20.63 11.22
N ARG A 471 24.85 21.31 10.83
CA ARG A 471 24.95 22.51 10.00
C ARG A 471 25.34 23.76 10.78
N ARG A 472 24.97 23.82 12.07
CA ARG A 472 24.99 25.06 12.84
C ARG A 472 26.16 25.14 13.81
N TYR A 473 26.71 24.04 14.29
CA TYR A 473 27.82 24.02 15.24
C TYR A 473 29.13 23.59 14.57
N SER A 474 30.26 24.07 15.09
CA SER A 474 31.59 23.73 14.58
C SER A 474 32.09 22.38 15.10
N THR A 475 33.10 21.83 14.44
CA THR A 475 33.75 20.58 14.87
C THR A 475 34.27 20.64 16.30
N ASP A 476 34.91 21.75 16.67
CA ASP A 476 35.48 21.92 18.01
C ASP A 476 34.38 21.99 19.09
N GLU A 477 33.29 22.70 18.82
CA GLU A 477 32.14 22.77 19.74
C GLU A 477 31.54 21.37 20.00
N LEU A 478 31.30 20.58 18.95
CA LEU A 478 30.74 19.23 19.09
C LEU A 478 31.68 18.26 19.80
N ASN A 479 32.98 18.33 19.50
CA ASN A 479 33.98 17.46 20.10
C ASN A 479 34.40 17.89 21.52
N SER A 480 34.11 19.13 21.93
CA SER A 480 34.34 19.60 23.31
C SER A 480 33.38 19.01 24.33
N THR A 481 32.33 18.33 23.86
CA THR A 481 31.30 17.71 24.71
C THR A 481 31.82 16.39 25.31
N ASP A 482 31.76 16.25 26.64
CA ASP A 482 32.12 14.99 27.31
C ASP A 482 30.99 13.95 27.24
N LEU A 483 31.03 13.09 26.22
CA LEU A 483 30.11 11.95 26.10
C LEU A 483 30.25 10.91 27.23
N GLY A 484 31.38 10.88 27.96
CA GLY A 484 31.57 9.97 29.09
C GLY A 484 30.64 10.27 30.25
N SER A 485 30.33 11.55 30.47
CA SER A 485 29.42 12.02 31.53
C SER A 485 27.93 11.75 31.25
N THR A 486 27.54 11.44 30.00
CA THR A 486 26.13 11.22 29.63
C THR A 486 25.67 9.78 29.79
N GLY A 487 26.59 8.84 30.08
CA GLY A 487 26.27 7.42 30.20
C GLY A 487 25.93 6.71 28.88
N LEU A 488 26.06 7.40 27.74
CA LEU A 488 25.77 6.87 26.40
C LEU A 488 26.88 5.96 25.83
N LEU A 489 28.11 6.07 26.36
CA LEU A 489 29.25 5.29 25.91
C LEU A 489 29.46 4.05 26.78
N ASP A 490 29.48 2.88 26.15
CA ASP A 490 30.02 1.65 26.76
C ASP A 490 31.50 1.83 27.13
N THR A 491 31.98 1.06 28.12
CA THR A 491 33.38 1.08 28.58
C THR A 491 34.41 0.85 27.48
N SER A 492 34.02 0.23 26.37
CA SER A 492 34.88 -0.02 25.20
C SER A 492 34.94 1.12 24.17
N SER A 493 34.19 2.21 24.38
CA SER A 493 33.98 3.27 23.40
C SER A 493 34.48 4.65 23.87
N LYS A 494 35.31 4.69 24.92
CA LYS A 494 35.76 5.94 25.58
C LYS A 494 36.57 6.90 24.70
N ASP A 495 37.14 6.42 23.59
CA ASP A 495 37.97 7.24 22.69
C ASP A 495 37.22 7.73 21.43
N VAL A 496 35.89 7.57 21.35
CA VAL A 496 35.10 7.94 20.16
C VAL A 496 34.66 9.40 20.24
N SER A 497 34.93 10.18 19.20
CA SER A 497 34.46 11.57 19.10
C SER A 497 32.93 11.65 19.01
N THR A 498 32.36 12.75 19.48
CA THR A 498 30.91 13.01 19.43
C THR A 498 30.33 12.86 18.03
N ILE A 499 31.03 13.38 17.04
CA ILE A 499 30.63 13.34 15.63
C ILE A 499 30.62 11.89 15.11
N GLN A 500 31.65 11.10 15.43
CA GLN A 500 31.71 9.69 15.02
C GLN A 500 30.64 8.84 15.73
N TYR A 501 30.33 9.15 16.98
CA TYR A 501 29.26 8.47 17.71
C TYR A 501 27.89 8.74 17.09
N LEU A 502 27.53 10.02 16.88
CA LEU A 502 26.27 10.40 16.22
C LEU A 502 26.16 9.82 14.81
N SER A 503 27.28 9.79 14.07
CA SER A 503 27.31 9.17 12.74
C SER A 503 26.99 7.68 12.81
N SER A 504 27.49 6.96 13.81
CA SER A 504 27.14 5.54 14.02
C SER A 504 25.64 5.35 14.30
N GLN A 505 25.03 6.25 15.08
CA GLN A 505 23.57 6.23 15.35
C GLN A 505 22.74 6.52 14.09
N LEU A 506 23.19 7.46 13.24
CA LEU A 506 22.57 7.75 11.96
C LEU A 506 22.68 6.58 10.99
N ILE A 507 23.84 5.90 10.90
CA ILE A 507 24.03 4.72 10.06
C ILE A 507 23.08 3.59 10.47
N VAL A 508 22.98 3.32 11.77
CA VAL A 508 22.06 2.31 12.32
C VAL A 508 20.63 2.61 11.88
N SER A 509 20.16 3.84 12.08
CA SER A 509 18.80 4.21 11.72
C SER A 509 18.58 4.30 10.20
N SER A 510 19.58 4.69 9.42
CA SER A 510 19.55 4.67 7.95
C SER A 510 19.42 3.26 7.38
N CYS A 511 20.04 2.27 8.01
CA CYS A 511 19.99 0.89 7.53
C CYS A 511 18.78 0.12 8.10
N LEU A 512 18.47 0.31 9.38
CA LEU A 512 17.64 -0.63 10.14
C LEU A 512 16.29 -0.06 10.60
N ASP A 513 16.02 1.24 10.46
CA ASP A 513 14.71 1.77 10.90
C ASP A 513 13.57 1.18 10.05
N PRO A 514 12.45 0.75 10.68
CA PRO A 514 11.32 0.18 9.95
C PRO A 514 10.68 1.16 8.95
N SER A 515 10.74 2.46 9.21
CA SER A 515 10.15 3.53 8.40
C SER A 515 11.14 4.07 7.35
N GLY A 516 10.75 4.02 6.08
CA GLY A 516 11.59 4.52 4.98
C GLY A 516 11.88 6.01 5.05
N ASN A 517 10.96 6.81 5.60
CA ASN A 517 11.18 8.26 5.76
C ASN A 517 12.27 8.56 6.80
N ILE A 518 12.34 7.76 7.87
CA ILE A 518 13.40 7.90 8.89
C ILE A 518 14.75 7.49 8.31
N ARG A 519 14.78 6.39 7.53
CA ARG A 519 16.01 5.96 6.86
C ARG A 519 16.58 7.07 5.96
N ARG A 520 15.71 7.72 5.19
CA ARG A 520 16.02 8.87 4.32
C ARG A 520 16.45 10.11 5.12
N GLY A 521 15.73 10.46 6.18
CA GLY A 521 16.07 11.56 7.07
C GLY A 521 17.45 11.38 7.73
N CYS A 522 17.77 10.16 8.18
CA CYS A 522 19.07 9.82 8.74
C CYS A 522 20.19 9.89 7.69
N SER A 523 19.94 9.43 6.46
CA SER A 523 20.92 9.50 5.35
C SER A 523 21.24 10.96 5.01
N ALA A 524 20.22 11.82 4.93
CA ALA A 524 20.39 13.25 4.71
C ALA A 524 21.14 13.94 5.86
N ALA A 525 20.83 13.60 7.12
CA ALA A 525 21.55 14.10 8.29
C ALA A 525 23.03 13.65 8.31
N LEU A 526 23.30 12.40 7.92
CA LEU A 526 24.65 11.85 7.81
C LEU A 526 25.45 12.56 6.70
N GLN A 527 24.81 12.81 5.56
CA GLN A 527 25.43 13.54 4.45
C GLN A 527 25.80 14.97 4.86
N GLU A 528 24.91 15.68 5.57
CA GLU A 528 25.23 17.01 6.09
C GLU A 528 26.38 16.94 7.12
N MET A 529 26.38 15.95 8.02
CA MET A 529 27.44 15.75 9.01
C MET A 529 28.82 15.54 8.35
N VAL A 530 28.91 14.62 7.38
CA VAL A 530 30.16 14.35 6.63
C VAL A 530 30.61 15.58 5.85
N GLY A 531 29.68 16.32 5.24
CA GLY A 531 30.01 17.51 4.45
C GLY A 531 30.47 18.71 5.27
N ARG A 532 30.01 18.86 6.52
CA ARG A 532 30.33 19.99 7.41
C ARG A 532 31.51 19.73 8.33
N HIS A 533 31.78 18.46 8.64
CA HIS A 533 32.84 18.04 9.57
C HIS A 533 33.83 17.10 8.88
N PRO A 534 34.71 17.63 8.02
CA PRO A 534 35.66 16.82 7.27
C PRO A 534 36.59 16.04 8.22
N ASP A 535 36.95 14.82 7.81
CA ASP A 535 37.90 13.93 8.48
C ASP A 535 37.53 13.50 9.91
N GLN A 536 36.29 13.78 10.37
CA GLN A 536 35.81 13.36 11.69
C GLN A 536 35.14 11.98 11.70
N ILE A 537 34.81 11.43 10.52
CA ILE A 537 34.04 10.21 10.35
C ILE A 537 34.85 9.20 9.53
N HIS A 538 35.02 7.98 10.04
CA HIS A 538 35.78 6.93 9.37
C HIS A 538 35.23 6.65 7.96
N ALA A 539 36.07 6.85 6.93
CA ALA A 539 35.67 6.67 5.53
C ALA A 539 34.38 7.43 5.14
N GLY A 540 34.14 8.62 5.71
CA GLY A 540 32.88 9.37 5.58
C GLY A 540 32.38 9.54 4.13
N ILE A 541 33.26 9.85 3.18
CA ILE A 541 32.89 10.01 1.76
C ILE A 541 32.39 8.69 1.15
N ALA A 542 33.12 7.59 1.37
CA ALA A 542 32.70 6.27 0.88
C ALA A 542 31.41 5.81 1.58
N LEU A 543 31.26 6.15 2.86
CA LEU A 543 30.08 5.81 3.65
C LEU A 543 28.81 6.45 3.08
N ILE A 544 28.81 7.74 2.75
CA ILE A 544 27.62 8.41 2.20
C ILE A 544 27.28 7.97 0.77
N GLN A 545 28.25 7.45 0.02
CA GLN A 545 27.99 6.81 -1.28
C GLN A 545 27.28 5.45 -1.14
N ILE A 546 27.50 4.76 -0.01
CA ILE A 546 26.81 3.51 0.31
C ILE A 546 25.44 3.83 0.91
N ILE A 547 25.38 4.70 1.93
CA ILE A 547 24.16 5.12 2.63
C ILE A 547 23.45 6.23 1.84
N ASP A 548 23.21 5.97 0.55
CA ASP A 548 22.58 6.89 -0.38
C ASP A 548 21.08 7.04 -0.11
N TYR A 549 20.55 8.27 -0.31
CA TYR A 549 19.17 8.63 -0.02
C TYR A 549 18.13 7.75 -0.75
N GLN A 550 18.38 7.39 -2.01
CA GLN A 550 17.49 6.50 -2.76
C GLN A 550 17.68 5.04 -2.32
N ALA A 551 18.94 4.63 -2.13
CA ALA A 551 19.27 3.25 -1.73
C ALA A 551 18.65 2.86 -0.38
N VAL A 552 18.66 3.76 0.60
CA VAL A 552 18.08 3.52 1.93
C VAL A 552 16.55 3.46 1.90
N GLY A 553 15.90 3.96 0.84
CA GLY A 553 14.45 3.85 0.67
C GLY A 553 13.98 2.39 0.62
N LEU A 554 14.76 1.51 -0.01
CA LEU A 554 14.43 0.09 -0.20
C LEU A 554 14.83 -0.74 1.03
N ARG A 555 13.84 -1.22 1.80
CA ARG A 555 14.07 -1.91 3.10
C ARG A 555 15.07 -3.07 3.01
N ARG A 556 14.89 -4.01 2.06
CA ARG A 556 15.79 -5.15 1.89
C ARG A 556 17.22 -4.69 1.65
N ARG A 557 17.41 -3.81 0.66
CA ARG A 557 18.72 -3.26 0.29
C ARG A 557 19.37 -2.55 1.48
N ALA A 558 18.60 -1.75 2.22
CA ALA A 558 19.07 -1.02 3.39
C ALA A 558 19.55 -1.96 4.52
N MET A 559 18.76 -3.00 4.83
CA MET A 559 19.07 -3.93 5.93
C MET A 559 20.11 -4.98 5.56
N THR A 560 20.33 -5.30 4.28
CA THR A 560 21.34 -6.27 3.85
C THR A 560 22.53 -5.59 3.19
N ASP A 561 22.36 -5.06 1.99
CA ASP A 561 23.46 -4.67 1.11
C ASP A 561 24.22 -3.48 1.68
N LEU A 562 23.49 -2.48 2.21
CA LEU A 562 24.08 -1.29 2.80
C LEU A 562 24.75 -1.57 4.14
N VAL A 563 24.16 -2.46 4.95
CA VAL A 563 24.78 -2.96 6.19
C VAL A 563 26.14 -3.58 5.90
N ILE A 564 26.22 -4.49 4.91
CA ILE A 564 27.47 -5.13 4.53
C ILE A 564 28.45 -4.12 3.91
N GLY A 565 27.96 -3.19 3.09
CA GLY A 565 28.77 -2.12 2.53
C GLY A 565 29.43 -1.26 3.61
N ALA A 566 28.66 -0.78 4.59
CA ALA A 566 29.16 0.04 5.69
C ALA A 566 30.11 -0.75 6.61
N ALA A 567 29.75 -2.01 6.94
CA ALA A 567 30.58 -2.87 7.79
C ALA A 567 31.98 -3.15 7.21
N LYS A 568 32.12 -3.15 5.87
CA LYS A 568 33.43 -3.32 5.20
C LYS A 568 34.33 -2.10 5.33
N LEU A 569 33.77 -0.90 5.56
CA LEU A 569 34.57 0.32 5.64
C LEU A 569 35.33 0.45 6.97
N HIS A 570 34.72 0.02 8.08
CA HIS A 570 35.36 0.11 9.40
C HIS A 570 34.78 -0.88 10.43
N PRO A 571 35.60 -1.48 11.32
CA PRO A 571 35.12 -2.43 12.34
C PRO A 571 34.08 -1.85 13.32
N SER A 572 34.10 -0.53 13.57
CA SER A 572 33.09 0.12 14.42
C SER A 572 31.69 0.03 13.82
N TYR A 573 31.56 0.16 12.49
CA TYR A 573 30.29 0.05 11.78
C TYR A 573 29.78 -1.38 11.81
N TRP A 574 30.67 -2.36 11.59
CA TRP A 574 30.33 -3.78 11.75
C TRP A 574 29.77 -4.05 13.15
N ARG A 575 30.46 -3.56 14.21
CA ARG A 575 30.07 -3.81 15.60
C ARG A 575 28.72 -3.16 15.95
N CYS A 576 28.51 -1.89 15.60
CA CYS A 576 27.26 -1.21 15.94
C CYS A 576 26.06 -1.78 15.17
N LEU A 577 26.22 -2.08 13.88
CA LEU A 577 25.16 -2.68 13.06
C LEU A 577 24.82 -4.09 13.55
N LEU A 578 25.82 -4.92 13.86
CA LEU A 578 25.58 -6.26 14.40
C LEU A 578 24.82 -6.21 15.73
N LEU A 579 25.20 -5.30 16.63
CA LEU A 579 24.53 -5.13 17.92
C LEU A 579 23.05 -4.73 17.72
N GLU A 580 22.79 -3.76 16.85
CA GLU A 580 21.45 -3.23 16.61
C GLU A 580 20.55 -4.19 15.84
N LEU A 581 21.13 -5.02 14.96
CA LEU A 581 20.44 -6.14 14.31
C LEU A 581 19.95 -7.19 15.32
N MET A 582 20.58 -7.30 16.49
CA MET A 582 20.11 -8.17 17.59
C MET A 582 19.02 -7.51 18.45
N GLY A 583 18.67 -6.26 18.18
CA GLY A 583 17.71 -5.45 18.92
C GLY A 583 16.32 -5.36 18.26
N TRP A 584 15.59 -4.31 18.63
CA TRP A 584 14.21 -4.08 18.19
C TRP A 584 14.10 -3.69 16.70
N ARG A 585 15.17 -3.17 16.09
CA ARG A 585 15.23 -2.85 14.65
C ARG A 585 15.56 -4.07 13.78
N GLY A 586 16.01 -5.17 14.38
CA GLY A 586 16.44 -6.36 13.65
C GLY A 586 15.60 -7.59 13.99
N ILE A 587 16.21 -8.57 14.67
CA ILE A 587 15.57 -9.86 14.98
C ILE A 587 14.31 -9.74 15.84
N THR A 588 14.12 -8.61 16.54
CA THR A 588 12.93 -8.36 17.36
C THR A 588 11.98 -7.33 16.71
N SER A 589 12.16 -7.01 15.42
CA SER A 589 11.28 -6.10 14.68
C SER A 589 9.82 -6.57 14.72
N PRO A 590 8.82 -5.67 14.77
CA PRO A 590 7.41 -6.05 14.75
C PRO A 590 7.00 -6.80 13.46
N ASP A 591 7.55 -6.43 12.30
CA ASP A 591 7.24 -7.04 11.01
C ASP A 591 8.17 -8.21 10.66
N ILE A 592 7.62 -9.23 9.99
CA ILE A 592 8.36 -10.45 9.59
C ILE A 592 9.49 -10.14 8.59
N PRO A 593 9.27 -9.37 7.51
CA PRO A 593 10.33 -9.13 6.51
C PRO A 593 11.58 -8.48 7.10
N SER A 594 11.45 -7.53 8.03
CA SER A 594 12.61 -6.93 8.70
C SER A 594 13.39 -7.95 9.54
N ARG A 595 12.71 -8.89 10.21
CA ARG A 595 13.39 -9.99 10.94
C ARG A 595 14.13 -10.92 9.99
N GLU A 596 13.57 -11.21 8.82
CA GLU A 596 14.22 -12.04 7.79
C GLU A 596 15.46 -11.35 7.21
N HIS A 597 15.35 -10.06 6.86
CA HIS A 597 16.48 -9.28 6.36
C HIS A 597 17.56 -9.09 7.41
N ALA A 598 17.17 -8.92 8.68
CA ALA A 598 18.11 -8.87 9.79
C ALA A 598 18.87 -10.21 9.96
N ALA A 599 18.17 -11.33 9.86
CA ALA A 599 18.79 -12.65 9.88
C ALA A 599 19.78 -12.86 8.73
N ASP A 600 19.41 -12.44 7.51
CA ASP A 600 20.30 -12.48 6.35
C ASP A 600 21.57 -11.64 6.57
N ALA A 601 21.40 -10.40 7.08
CA ALA A 601 22.51 -9.51 7.39
C ALA A 601 23.42 -10.08 8.49
N ILE A 602 22.85 -10.63 9.56
CA ILE A 602 23.61 -11.27 10.64
C ILE A 602 24.45 -12.43 10.11
N GLY A 603 23.88 -13.31 9.28
CA GLY A 603 24.62 -14.43 8.68
C GLY A 603 25.79 -13.97 7.79
N LEU A 604 25.60 -12.90 7.02
CA LEU A 604 26.66 -12.31 6.21
C LEU A 604 27.74 -11.62 7.07
N LEU A 605 27.34 -10.90 8.12
CA LEU A 605 28.26 -10.24 9.05
C LEU A 605 29.08 -11.23 9.87
N SER A 606 28.51 -12.39 10.25
CA SER A 606 29.24 -13.42 11.00
C SER A 606 30.36 -14.03 10.17
N ALA A 607 30.15 -14.17 8.86
CA ALA A 607 31.16 -14.65 7.92
C ALA A 607 32.36 -13.69 7.78
N MET A 608 32.20 -12.39 8.05
CA MET A 608 33.27 -11.40 7.96
C MET A 608 34.30 -11.51 9.10
N PHE A 609 33.84 -11.88 10.31
CA PHE A 609 34.71 -12.04 11.49
C PHE A 609 34.40 -13.37 12.20
N PRO A 610 34.96 -14.49 11.72
CA PRO A 610 34.66 -15.83 12.24
C PRO A 610 34.92 -16.00 13.74
N ALA A 611 35.94 -15.34 14.29
CA ALA A 611 36.29 -15.41 15.72
C ALA A 611 35.16 -14.95 16.65
N THR A 612 34.32 -14.02 16.21
CA THR A 612 33.15 -13.53 16.98
C THR A 612 31.90 -14.40 16.80
N SER A 613 31.89 -15.31 15.83
CA SER A 613 30.72 -16.15 15.53
C SER A 613 30.33 -17.05 16.71
N ARG A 614 31.29 -17.56 17.50
CA ARG A 614 30.98 -18.37 18.68
C ARG A 614 30.14 -17.60 19.71
N THR A 615 30.58 -16.40 20.08
CA THR A 615 29.87 -15.55 21.05
C THR A 615 28.50 -15.13 20.50
N LEU A 616 28.42 -14.84 19.20
CA LEU A 616 27.19 -14.48 18.53
C LEU A 616 26.18 -15.65 18.52
N THR A 617 26.61 -16.85 18.11
CA THR A 617 25.77 -18.05 18.09
C THR A 617 25.24 -18.36 19.49
N LYS A 618 26.10 -18.34 20.51
CA LYS A 618 25.66 -18.55 21.90
C LYS A 618 24.57 -17.57 22.33
N ARG A 619 24.76 -16.26 22.07
CA ARG A 619 23.77 -15.22 22.40
C ARG A 619 22.45 -15.41 21.63
N LEU A 620 22.50 -15.87 20.38
CA LEU A 620 21.31 -16.14 19.58
C LEU A 620 20.61 -17.43 20.02
N THR A 621 21.35 -18.46 20.42
CA THR A 621 20.80 -19.69 21.01
C THR A 621 20.01 -19.38 22.29
N ASP A 622 20.54 -18.51 23.16
CA ASP A 622 19.81 -18.06 24.37
C ASP A 622 18.47 -17.36 24.06
N LYS A 623 18.38 -16.71 22.89
CA LYS A 623 17.18 -16.03 22.38
C LYS A 623 16.23 -16.96 21.63
N ALA A 624 16.77 -17.98 20.96
CA ALA A 624 16.03 -18.99 20.20
C ALA A 624 15.43 -20.09 21.10
N VAL A 625 16.10 -20.40 22.21
CA VAL A 625 15.77 -21.50 23.13
C VAL A 625 15.29 -20.92 24.46
N LEU A 626 14.04 -20.44 24.48
CA LEU A 626 13.51 -19.71 25.63
C LEU A 626 13.10 -20.62 26.82
N GLY A 627 12.80 -21.90 26.57
CA GLY A 627 12.52 -22.84 27.65
C GLY A 627 11.33 -22.44 28.54
N ILE A 628 11.46 -22.67 29.85
CA ILE A 628 10.47 -22.29 30.87
C ILE A 628 10.39 -20.75 31.04
N ARG A 629 11.43 -19.99 30.64
CA ARG A 629 11.49 -18.53 30.78
C ARG A 629 10.38 -17.82 30.00
N VAL A 630 9.80 -18.46 28.98
CA VAL A 630 8.60 -17.96 28.27
C VAL A 630 7.44 -17.66 29.23
N LYS A 631 7.31 -18.41 30.34
CA LYS A 631 6.21 -18.22 31.29
C LYS A 631 6.28 -16.91 32.05
N THR A 632 7.47 -16.33 32.16
CA THR A 632 7.77 -15.11 32.94
C THR A 632 8.02 -13.88 32.06
N LEU A 633 8.06 -14.04 30.73
CA LEU A 633 8.33 -12.97 29.77
C LEU A 633 7.05 -12.51 29.08
N ASP A 634 7.07 -11.30 28.51
CA ASP A 634 6.08 -10.90 27.52
C ASP A 634 6.13 -11.90 26.35
N ARG A 635 5.04 -12.65 26.18
CA ARG A 635 4.94 -13.72 25.19
C ARG A 635 5.08 -13.20 23.77
N ASP A 636 4.57 -12.02 23.44
CA ASP A 636 4.64 -11.51 22.06
C ASP A 636 6.08 -11.10 21.71
N LEU A 637 6.74 -10.37 22.61
CA LEU A 637 8.13 -9.96 22.44
C LEU A 637 9.07 -11.17 22.36
N ALA A 638 8.92 -12.11 23.30
CA ALA A 638 9.76 -13.30 23.36
C ALA A 638 9.60 -14.17 22.10
N ARG A 639 8.38 -14.30 21.55
CA ARG A 639 8.17 -15.07 20.31
C ARG A 639 8.73 -14.38 19.06
N LYS A 640 8.70 -13.04 18.99
CA LYS A 640 9.37 -12.28 17.92
C LYS A 640 10.88 -12.49 17.95
N GLU A 641 11.46 -12.34 19.15
CA GLU A 641 12.88 -12.55 19.40
C GLU A 641 13.30 -13.99 19.06
N GLN A 642 12.53 -14.99 19.50
CA GLN A 642 12.75 -16.39 19.17
C GLN A 642 12.74 -16.63 17.65
N HIS A 643 11.72 -16.11 16.95
CA HIS A 643 11.62 -16.23 15.50
C HIS A 643 12.86 -15.65 14.80
N GLY A 644 13.22 -14.40 15.11
CA GLY A 644 14.35 -13.74 14.47
C GLY A 644 15.69 -14.40 14.81
N ALA A 645 15.86 -14.89 16.05
CA ALA A 645 17.06 -15.61 16.46
C ALA A 645 17.22 -16.95 15.73
N LEU A 646 16.15 -17.73 15.57
CA LEU A 646 16.15 -18.99 14.81
C LEU A 646 16.51 -18.76 13.34
N LEU A 647 15.96 -17.72 12.71
CA LEU A 647 16.33 -17.34 11.35
C LEU A 647 17.80 -16.92 11.27
N ALA A 648 18.28 -16.09 12.20
CA ALA A 648 19.67 -15.64 12.22
C ALA A 648 20.64 -16.83 12.37
N LEU A 649 20.34 -17.77 13.28
CA LEU A 649 21.09 -19.03 13.42
C LEU A 649 21.08 -19.83 12.11
N SER A 650 19.92 -20.00 11.48
CA SER A 650 19.80 -20.68 10.19
C SER A 650 20.69 -20.04 9.11
N ARG A 651 20.74 -18.70 9.05
CA ARG A 651 21.58 -17.96 8.09
C ARG A 651 23.07 -18.04 8.41
N ILE A 652 23.46 -17.99 9.68
CA ILE A 652 24.84 -18.25 10.10
C ILE A 652 25.27 -19.65 9.66
N LEU A 653 24.47 -20.68 9.95
CA LEU A 653 24.74 -22.07 9.54
C LEU A 653 24.86 -22.20 8.03
N LYS A 654 23.95 -21.60 7.27
CA LYS A 654 23.98 -21.63 5.81
C LYS A 654 25.26 -20.98 5.24
N CYS A 655 25.67 -19.82 5.77
CA CYS A 655 26.90 -19.16 5.32
C CYS A 655 28.14 -20.00 5.67
N SER A 656 28.12 -20.62 6.85
CA SER A 656 29.16 -21.55 7.29
C SER A 656 29.28 -22.79 6.40
N ILE A 657 28.16 -23.43 6.04
CA ILE A 657 28.15 -24.58 5.12
C ILE A 657 28.71 -24.19 3.76
N ALA A 658 28.30 -23.03 3.20
CA ALA A 658 28.83 -22.56 1.93
C ALA A 658 30.37 -22.36 1.96
N GLN A 659 30.92 -21.88 3.08
CA GLN A 659 32.37 -21.76 3.26
C GLN A 659 33.08 -23.12 3.31
N ILE A 660 32.42 -24.17 3.83
CA ILE A 660 32.94 -25.54 3.83
C ILE A 660 32.92 -26.10 2.40
N ASP A 661 31.81 -25.93 1.68
CA ASP A 661 31.61 -26.49 0.34
C ASP A 661 32.48 -25.82 -0.73
N ASP A 662 32.76 -24.52 -0.61
CA ASP A 662 33.58 -23.73 -1.56
C ASP A 662 35.11 -23.90 -1.37
N ALA A 663 35.56 -24.67 -0.37
CA ALA A 663 36.99 -24.90 -0.15
C ALA A 663 37.61 -25.69 -1.33
N PRO A 664 38.73 -25.25 -1.93
CA PRO A 664 39.25 -25.84 -3.16
C PRO A 664 39.62 -27.32 -2.96
N GLN A 665 38.90 -28.20 -3.66
CA GLN A 665 39.22 -29.63 -3.80
C GLN A 665 40.39 -29.82 -4.77
N ASN A 666 41.61 -29.46 -4.37
CA ASN A 666 42.80 -29.92 -5.07
C ASN A 666 43.21 -31.29 -4.51
N GLY A 667 43.26 -32.27 -5.42
CA GLY A 667 43.29 -33.70 -5.11
C GLY A 667 44.49 -34.17 -4.29
N SER A 668 44.28 -35.35 -3.69
CA SER A 668 45.14 -36.13 -2.79
C SER A 668 44.96 -35.84 -1.28
N VAL A 669 44.00 -36.59 -0.71
CA VAL A 669 44.01 -37.22 0.63
C VAL A 669 44.04 -36.29 1.85
N THR A 670 42.98 -36.44 2.68
CA THR A 670 42.74 -35.89 4.03
C THR A 670 42.62 -34.38 4.16
N THR A 671 41.38 -33.90 4.28
CA THR A 671 40.91 -32.92 5.28
C THR A 671 41.98 -32.02 5.92
N ARG A 672 42.57 -31.09 5.15
CA ARG A 672 43.35 -29.96 5.67
C ARG A 672 43.22 -28.72 4.79
N SER A 673 42.02 -28.12 4.73
CA SER A 673 41.90 -26.73 4.27
C SER A 673 40.81 -25.90 4.97
N LEU A 674 40.15 -26.43 6.01
CA LEU A 674 39.48 -25.59 7.00
C LEU A 674 40.51 -25.14 8.03
N LEU A 675 40.55 -23.84 8.35
CA LEU A 675 41.33 -23.35 9.49
C LEU A 675 40.89 -24.13 10.74
N PRO A 676 41.80 -24.61 11.62
CA PRO A 676 41.45 -25.32 12.86
C PRO A 676 40.40 -24.59 13.72
N ASP A 677 40.40 -23.27 13.66
CA ASP A 677 39.44 -22.40 14.33
C ASP A 677 38.01 -22.54 13.80
N GLN A 678 37.82 -22.81 12.50
CA GLN A 678 36.49 -22.96 11.88
C GLN A 678 35.86 -24.31 12.24
N ALA A 679 36.62 -25.41 12.14
CA ALA A 679 36.15 -26.74 12.54
C ALA A 679 35.77 -26.77 14.04
N LYS A 680 36.56 -26.11 14.89
CA LYS A 680 36.25 -25.94 16.32
C LYS A 680 34.97 -25.15 16.57
N VAL A 681 34.71 -24.08 15.81
CA VAL A 681 33.45 -23.32 15.90
C VAL A 681 32.25 -24.19 15.55
N PHE A 682 32.35 -25.08 14.56
CA PHE A 682 31.25 -25.99 14.20
C PHE A 682 31.01 -27.08 15.24
N SER A 683 32.08 -27.67 15.79
CA SER A 683 31.98 -28.58 16.93
C SER A 683 31.38 -27.90 18.15
N ASP A 684 31.82 -26.68 18.49
CA ASP A 684 31.27 -25.90 19.60
C ASP A 684 29.77 -25.60 19.38
N MET A 685 29.33 -25.30 18.15
CA MET A 685 27.91 -25.10 17.83
C MET A 685 27.08 -26.39 17.98
N LEU A 686 27.65 -27.54 17.62
CA LEU A 686 27.04 -28.86 17.82
C LEU A 686 27.01 -29.24 19.31
N ASP A 687 28.01 -28.85 20.10
CA ASP A 687 28.06 -29.09 21.54
C ASP A 687 27.08 -28.19 22.31
N ASP A 688 26.96 -26.91 21.92
CA ASP A 688 25.90 -26.02 22.40
C ASP A 688 24.52 -26.64 22.09
N TRP A 689 24.35 -27.30 20.94
CA TRP A 689 23.13 -28.03 20.61
C TRP A 689 22.87 -29.26 21.49
N LYS A 690 23.90 -30.08 21.75
CA LYS A 690 23.77 -31.24 22.67
C LYS A 690 23.27 -30.79 24.05
N SER A 691 23.74 -29.65 24.54
CA SER A 691 23.29 -29.05 25.80
C SER A 691 21.81 -28.60 25.79
N VAL A 692 21.26 -28.30 24.61
CA VAL A 692 19.85 -27.96 24.39
C VAL A 692 18.98 -29.22 24.21
N GLY A 693 19.54 -30.29 23.64
CA GLY A 693 18.88 -31.58 23.40
C GLY A 693 18.38 -32.26 24.67
N ASP A 694 19.06 -32.07 25.81
CA ASP A 694 18.60 -32.53 27.13
C ASP A 694 17.33 -31.79 27.63
N GLY A 695 16.91 -30.74 26.93
CA GLY A 695 15.79 -29.86 27.24
C GLY A 695 14.71 -29.82 26.16
N GLN A 696 14.31 -30.97 25.58
CA GLN A 696 13.30 -31.14 24.51
C GLN A 696 11.99 -30.30 24.65
N LYS A 697 11.69 -29.85 25.88
CA LYS A 697 10.57 -28.96 26.27
C LYS A 697 10.78 -27.47 25.92
N ALA A 698 11.90 -27.10 25.28
CA ALA A 698 12.33 -25.71 25.16
C ALA A 698 11.92 -24.99 23.85
N PHE A 699 11.54 -25.73 22.80
CA PHE A 699 11.07 -25.16 21.54
C PHE A 699 9.55 -24.95 21.53
N PHE A 700 8.81 -25.96 21.99
CA PHE A 700 7.35 -25.93 22.14
C PHE A 700 7.00 -26.01 23.63
N PRO A 701 6.12 -25.14 24.18
CA PRO A 701 5.67 -25.28 25.56
C PRO A 701 4.95 -26.63 25.74
N LEU A 702 5.06 -27.25 26.90
CA LEU A 702 4.29 -28.46 27.22
C LEU A 702 2.92 -28.09 27.82
N SER A 703 1.91 -28.87 27.46
CA SER A 703 0.60 -28.86 28.12
C SER A 703 0.72 -29.15 29.62
N ALA A 704 -0.28 -28.72 30.41
CA ALA A 704 -0.28 -28.79 31.87
C ALA A 704 -0.14 -30.21 32.48
N GLY A 705 -0.13 -31.27 31.65
CA GLY A 705 0.09 -32.67 32.06
C GLY A 705 1.43 -33.27 31.61
N GLY A 706 2.32 -32.50 30.97
CA GLY A 706 3.68 -32.93 30.64
C GLY A 706 3.83 -33.93 29.49
N ALA A 707 2.73 -34.39 28.88
CA ALA A 707 2.72 -35.46 27.87
C ALA A 707 2.45 -35.00 26.42
N LEU A 708 1.91 -33.80 26.20
CA LEU A 708 1.62 -33.25 24.87
C LEU A 708 2.18 -31.83 24.69
N MET A 709 2.60 -31.48 23.47
CA MET A 709 2.98 -30.11 23.10
C MET A 709 1.75 -29.18 23.17
N ASP A 710 1.90 -28.05 23.86
CA ASP A 710 0.93 -26.95 23.91
C ASP A 710 1.15 -26.03 22.71
N LEU A 711 0.19 -26.05 21.79
CA LEU A 711 0.21 -25.23 20.58
C LEU A 711 -0.42 -23.85 20.80
N GLN A 712 -0.99 -23.57 21.99
CA GLN A 712 -1.65 -22.31 22.28
C GLN A 712 -0.64 -21.17 22.47
N GLY A 713 -0.83 -20.08 21.72
CA GLY A 713 -0.01 -18.86 21.84
C GLY A 713 1.36 -18.92 21.17
N ILE A 714 1.66 -19.96 20.40
CA ILE A 714 2.82 -19.96 19.48
C ILE A 714 2.44 -19.14 18.24
N ARG A 715 3.23 -18.10 17.94
CA ARG A 715 3.03 -17.34 16.70
C ARG A 715 3.32 -18.23 15.49
N ALA A 716 2.47 -18.07 14.48
CA ALA A 716 2.47 -18.75 13.19
C ALA A 716 3.86 -19.02 12.57
N GLU A 717 4.75 -18.04 12.70
CA GLU A 717 6.05 -17.98 12.04
C GLU A 717 7.16 -18.76 12.77
N VAL A 718 7.04 -19.01 14.08
CA VAL A 718 8.09 -19.70 14.85
C VAL A 718 8.33 -21.14 14.36
N PRO A 719 7.29 -21.97 14.12
CA PRO A 719 7.48 -23.31 13.55
C PRO A 719 8.23 -23.30 12.21
N ALA A 720 7.97 -22.29 11.36
CA ALA A 720 8.64 -22.13 10.07
C ALA A 720 10.14 -21.86 10.27
N ALA A 721 10.49 -20.98 11.20
CA ALA A 721 11.88 -20.69 11.55
C ALA A 721 12.59 -21.92 12.16
N ILE A 722 11.90 -22.72 12.99
CA ILE A 722 12.40 -24.00 13.50
C ILE A 722 12.71 -24.95 12.35
N ALA A 723 11.78 -25.13 11.40
CA ALA A 723 11.99 -26.02 10.25
C ALA A 723 13.20 -25.60 9.40
N GLN A 724 13.35 -24.29 9.13
CA GLN A 724 14.52 -23.77 8.41
C GLN A 724 15.83 -24.03 9.16
N TRP A 725 15.86 -23.73 10.46
CA TRP A 725 17.03 -23.94 11.30
C TRP A 725 17.41 -25.42 11.41
N LEU A 726 16.45 -26.31 11.66
CA LEU A 726 16.65 -27.77 11.66
C LEU A 726 17.23 -28.27 10.33
N THR A 727 16.69 -27.78 9.20
CA THR A 727 17.19 -28.16 7.87
C THR A 727 18.67 -27.81 7.72
N GLN A 728 19.11 -26.63 8.17
CA GLN A 728 20.53 -26.24 8.10
C GLN A 728 21.38 -27.00 9.13
N MET A 729 20.83 -27.31 10.30
CA MET A 729 21.54 -28.11 11.31
C MET A 729 21.85 -29.53 10.82
N ILE A 730 20.88 -30.22 10.21
CA ILE A 730 21.12 -31.58 9.67
C ILE A 730 22.18 -31.53 8.56
N ARG A 731 22.13 -30.50 7.70
CA ARG A 731 23.16 -30.28 6.67
C ARG A 731 24.54 -30.04 7.26
N LEU A 732 24.65 -29.19 8.30
CA LEU A 732 25.94 -28.94 8.96
C LEU A 732 26.48 -30.21 9.62
N HIS A 733 25.64 -30.95 10.35
CA HIS A 733 26.02 -32.21 10.98
C HIS A 733 26.62 -33.17 9.97
N LYS A 734 25.96 -33.30 8.81
CA LYS A 734 26.46 -34.10 7.69
C LYS A 734 27.81 -33.60 7.17
N SER A 735 27.95 -32.30 6.89
CA SER A 735 29.21 -31.72 6.43
C SER A 735 30.37 -31.96 7.41
N VAL A 736 30.11 -31.92 8.72
CA VAL A 736 31.10 -32.20 9.77
C VAL A 736 31.47 -33.68 9.81
N GLN A 737 30.51 -34.60 9.73
CA GLN A 737 30.79 -36.04 9.69
C GLN A 737 31.67 -36.44 8.50
N MET A 738 31.46 -35.82 7.33
CA MET A 738 32.32 -36.06 6.15
C MET A 738 33.76 -35.58 6.35
N ILE A 739 34.00 -34.64 7.26
CA ILE A 739 35.34 -34.11 7.59
C ILE A 739 36.04 -34.97 8.64
N GLU A 740 35.31 -35.48 9.63
CA GLU A 740 35.88 -36.21 10.76
C GLU A 740 36.15 -37.69 10.45
N ASP A 741 35.65 -38.22 9.32
CA ASP A 741 35.81 -39.63 8.90
C ASP A 741 35.35 -40.63 9.98
N GLU A 742 34.49 -40.17 10.91
CA GLU A 742 33.88 -40.95 11.98
C GLU A 742 32.45 -41.37 11.60
N ALA A 743 32.25 -42.68 11.43
CA ALA A 743 30.92 -43.27 11.25
C ALA A 743 30.26 -43.57 12.61
N ASP A 744 29.05 -43.04 12.81
CA ASP A 744 28.08 -43.42 13.85
C ASP A 744 28.62 -43.67 15.28
N GLY A 745 29.05 -42.58 15.94
CA GLY A 745 29.34 -42.57 17.38
C GLY A 745 28.12 -42.27 18.27
N PRO A 746 28.22 -42.45 19.61
CA PRO A 746 27.13 -42.16 20.55
C PRO A 746 26.67 -40.68 20.56
N ALA A 747 27.55 -39.76 20.13
CA ALA A 747 27.21 -38.35 19.96
C ALA A 747 26.22 -38.10 18.80
N THR A 748 26.27 -38.90 17.74
CA THR A 748 25.36 -38.84 16.58
C THR A 748 23.95 -39.30 16.96
N ALA A 749 23.84 -40.32 17.81
CA ALA A 749 22.55 -40.85 18.28
C ALA A 749 21.74 -39.80 19.07
N HIS A 750 22.40 -39.05 19.96
CA HIS A 750 21.74 -37.99 20.76
C HIS A 750 21.23 -36.82 19.89
N VAL A 751 22.00 -36.42 18.87
CA VAL A 751 21.59 -35.38 17.93
C VAL A 751 20.39 -35.83 17.08
N SER A 752 20.40 -37.07 16.60
CA SER A 752 19.28 -37.64 15.84
C SER A 752 17.99 -37.69 16.67
N GLU A 753 18.06 -38.15 17.92
CA GLU A 753 16.90 -38.21 18.82
C GLU A 753 16.26 -36.82 19.03
N ALA A 754 17.08 -35.80 19.28
CA ALA A 754 16.61 -34.42 19.44
C ALA A 754 15.96 -33.87 18.16
N VAL A 755 16.54 -34.14 16.99
CA VAL A 755 15.97 -33.74 15.69
C VAL A 755 14.62 -34.42 15.46
N CYS A 756 14.52 -35.73 15.69
CA CYS A 756 13.29 -36.49 15.50
C CYS A 756 12.15 -35.96 16.38
N HIS A 757 12.42 -35.65 17.65
CA HIS A 757 11.42 -35.11 18.56
C HIS A 757 10.87 -33.75 18.10
N ILE A 758 11.75 -32.84 17.66
CA ILE A 758 11.33 -31.49 17.23
C ILE A 758 10.61 -31.54 15.88
N ALA A 759 11.09 -32.37 14.94
CA ALA A 759 10.40 -32.62 13.68
C ALA A 759 9.00 -33.20 13.92
N GLY A 760 8.88 -34.15 14.87
CA GLY A 760 7.61 -34.70 15.35
C GLY A 760 6.60 -33.61 15.77
N GLY A 761 7.07 -32.59 16.48
CA GLY A 761 6.24 -31.44 16.88
C GLY A 761 5.71 -30.61 15.71
N LEU A 762 6.50 -30.47 14.63
CA LEU A 762 6.11 -29.69 13.45
C LEU A 762 4.93 -30.31 12.69
N TRP A 763 4.75 -31.63 12.74
CA TRP A 763 3.67 -32.34 12.05
C TRP A 763 2.27 -31.92 12.53
N TYR A 764 2.14 -31.45 13.77
CA TYR A 764 0.87 -30.97 14.33
C TYR A 764 0.47 -29.55 13.89
N HIS A 765 1.35 -28.84 13.16
CA HIS A 765 1.10 -27.47 12.74
C HIS A 765 0.46 -27.38 11.34
N SER A 766 -0.12 -26.22 11.03
CA SER A 766 -0.82 -25.98 9.75
C SER A 766 -0.52 -24.63 9.11
N ASN A 767 0.48 -23.92 9.63
CA ASN A 767 0.76 -22.55 9.20
C ASN A 767 1.38 -22.49 7.79
N MET A 768 0.94 -21.55 6.96
CA MET A 768 1.45 -21.39 5.58
C MET A 768 2.95 -21.19 5.49
N SER A 769 3.54 -20.38 6.37
CA SER A 769 4.98 -20.15 6.38
C SER A 769 5.76 -21.45 6.62
N LEU A 770 5.24 -22.33 7.49
CA LEU A 770 5.83 -23.63 7.75
C LEU A 770 5.76 -24.54 6.52
N LEU A 771 4.60 -24.58 5.84
CA LEU A 771 4.39 -25.49 4.70
C LEU A 771 5.38 -25.25 3.55
N LEU A 772 5.93 -24.04 3.42
CA LEU A 772 6.99 -23.72 2.45
C LEU A 772 8.35 -24.37 2.78
N HIS A 773 8.58 -24.74 4.05
CA HIS A 773 9.86 -25.28 4.52
C HIS A 773 9.81 -26.78 4.83
N ILE A 774 8.62 -27.35 5.06
CA ILE A 774 8.45 -28.79 5.29
C ILE A 774 9.10 -29.65 4.19
N PRO A 775 8.93 -29.35 2.87
CA PRO A 775 9.52 -30.19 1.84
C PRO A 775 11.06 -30.28 1.91
N ASN A 776 11.73 -29.15 2.19
CA ASN A 776 13.20 -29.14 2.32
C ASN A 776 13.68 -29.88 3.58
N LEU A 777 12.90 -29.84 4.66
CA LEU A 777 13.21 -30.58 5.88
C LEU A 777 13.10 -32.09 5.64
N VAL A 778 12.02 -32.55 5.00
CA VAL A 778 11.82 -33.97 4.67
C VAL A 778 12.88 -34.48 3.70
N ASP A 779 13.24 -33.68 2.70
CA ASP A 779 14.30 -34.03 1.74
C ASP A 779 15.65 -34.29 2.44
N VAL A 780 15.99 -33.47 3.43
CA VAL A 780 17.23 -33.63 4.20
C VAL A 780 17.15 -34.79 5.22
N ILE A 781 15.97 -35.10 5.74
CA ILE A 781 15.75 -36.25 6.66
C ILE A 781 15.83 -37.60 5.92
N LEU A 782 15.22 -37.69 4.73
CA LEU A 782 15.09 -38.95 3.97
C LEU A 782 16.17 -39.16 2.90
N GLY A 783 17.03 -38.17 2.65
CA GLY A 783 18.07 -38.27 1.64
C GLY A 783 19.03 -39.44 1.87
N ALA A 784 19.58 -40.00 0.78
CA ALA A 784 20.45 -41.19 0.78
C ALA A 784 21.69 -41.11 1.68
N GLU A 785 22.08 -39.90 2.10
CA GLU A 785 23.24 -39.64 2.95
C GLU A 785 22.85 -39.38 4.42
N ALA A 786 21.60 -39.67 4.83
CA ALA A 786 21.06 -39.41 6.17
C ALA A 786 20.40 -40.63 6.87
N PRO A 787 21.02 -41.83 6.87
CA PRO A 787 20.40 -43.04 7.43
C PRO A 787 20.06 -42.90 8.92
N SER A 788 20.89 -42.17 9.68
CA SER A 788 20.71 -41.91 11.12
C SER A 788 19.49 -41.06 11.45
N PHE A 789 18.91 -40.32 10.48
CA PHE A 789 17.73 -39.47 10.67
C PHE A 789 16.45 -40.06 10.07
N SER A 790 16.54 -41.18 9.35
CA SER A 790 15.38 -41.83 8.69
C SER A 790 14.25 -42.17 9.68
N SER A 791 14.60 -42.51 10.93
CA SER A 791 13.64 -42.75 12.02
C SER A 791 12.79 -41.54 12.41
N CYS A 792 13.16 -40.33 11.98
CA CYS A 792 12.39 -39.11 12.24
C CYS A 792 11.12 -39.01 11.38
N PHE A 793 10.97 -39.86 10.36
CA PHE A 793 9.83 -39.87 9.45
C PHE A 793 9.12 -41.23 9.50
N ASP A 794 7.99 -41.30 10.21
CA ASP A 794 7.09 -42.46 10.20
C ASP A 794 5.86 -42.16 9.33
N ALA A 795 5.84 -42.74 8.13
CA ALA A 795 4.73 -42.55 7.19
C ALA A 795 3.38 -43.03 7.76
N GLY A 796 3.36 -44.13 8.53
CA GLY A 796 2.15 -44.69 9.10
C GLY A 796 1.53 -43.74 10.13
N GLU A 797 2.36 -43.19 11.00
CA GLU A 797 1.94 -42.22 12.02
C GLU A 797 1.49 -40.89 11.38
N ILE A 798 2.21 -40.38 10.38
CA ILE A 798 1.83 -39.14 9.67
C ILE A 798 0.48 -39.32 8.94
N ILE A 799 0.24 -40.47 8.31
CA ILE A 799 -1.05 -40.80 7.68
C ILE A 799 -2.16 -40.88 8.73
N ARG A 800 -1.90 -41.49 9.90
CA ARG A 800 -2.85 -41.56 11.02
C ARG A 800 -3.24 -40.15 11.48
N LEU A 801 -2.26 -39.28 11.70
CA LEU A 801 -2.47 -37.89 12.11
C LEU A 801 -3.26 -37.07 11.08
N LEU A 802 -2.99 -37.26 9.79
CA LEU A 802 -3.73 -36.60 8.70
C LEU A 802 -5.18 -37.06 8.67
N LYS A 803 -5.44 -38.38 8.75
CA LYS A 803 -6.80 -38.94 8.78
C LYS A 803 -7.59 -38.47 9.99
N GLU A 804 -6.96 -38.35 11.15
CA GLU A 804 -7.60 -37.78 12.35
C GLU A 804 -7.95 -36.31 12.18
N ALA A 805 -7.10 -35.53 11.53
CA ALA A 805 -7.36 -34.12 11.26
C ALA A 805 -8.54 -33.93 10.28
N ILE A 806 -8.62 -34.75 9.23
CA ILE A 806 -9.75 -34.73 8.28
C ILE A 806 -11.08 -34.98 9.00
N LYS A 807 -11.13 -35.95 9.94
CA LYS A 807 -12.34 -36.26 10.73
C LYS A 807 -12.84 -35.09 11.58
N ARG A 808 -11.96 -34.15 11.96
CA ARG A 808 -12.32 -32.99 12.80
C ARG A 808 -12.94 -31.85 11.98
N SER A 809 -12.97 -31.94 10.65
CA SER A 809 -13.50 -30.92 9.73
C SER A 809 -12.87 -29.51 9.89
N VAL A 810 -11.71 -29.43 10.55
CA VAL A 810 -10.90 -28.22 10.70
C VAL A 810 -9.53 -28.52 10.10
N PRO A 811 -8.95 -27.65 9.26
CA PRO A 811 -7.62 -27.84 8.69
C PRO A 811 -6.54 -27.72 9.76
N SER A 812 -6.33 -28.79 10.52
CA SER A 812 -5.22 -28.99 11.47
C SER A 812 -4.22 -30.01 10.91
N ASN A 813 -2.98 -30.02 11.41
CA ASN A 813 -1.92 -30.94 10.96
C ASN A 813 -1.64 -30.94 9.43
N THR A 814 -1.87 -29.83 8.72
CA THR A 814 -1.62 -29.78 7.26
C THR A 814 -0.15 -29.93 6.88
N ALA A 815 0.78 -29.75 7.83
CA ALA A 815 2.19 -30.12 7.66
C ALA A 815 2.37 -31.60 7.30
N CYS A 816 1.52 -32.50 7.81
CA CYS A 816 1.52 -33.92 7.44
C CYS A 816 1.33 -34.13 5.93
N ALA A 817 0.40 -33.40 5.31
CA ALA A 817 0.12 -33.54 3.88
C ALA A 817 1.34 -33.14 3.03
N PHE A 818 2.02 -32.06 3.41
CA PHE A 818 3.23 -31.61 2.73
C PHE A 818 4.42 -32.52 2.99
N ALA A 819 4.51 -33.12 4.19
CA ALA A 819 5.55 -34.06 4.54
C ALA A 819 5.41 -35.37 3.73
N LEU A 820 4.20 -35.93 3.63
CA LEU A 820 3.91 -37.09 2.77
C LEU A 820 4.22 -36.79 1.30
N ALA A 821 3.78 -35.63 0.80
CA ALA A 821 4.05 -35.22 -0.57
C ALA A 821 5.55 -35.11 -0.88
N ALA A 822 6.33 -34.55 0.04
CA ALA A 822 7.78 -34.42 -0.08
C ALA A 822 8.53 -35.74 0.08
N ALA A 823 7.92 -36.75 0.71
CA ALA A 823 8.48 -38.08 0.85
C ALA A 823 8.30 -38.94 -0.40
N VAL A 824 7.27 -38.71 -1.22
CA VAL A 824 6.99 -39.47 -2.46
C VAL A 824 8.25 -39.75 -3.31
N PRO A 825 9.15 -38.77 -3.55
CA PRO A 825 10.34 -39.00 -4.35
C PRO A 825 11.36 -39.99 -3.78
N HIS A 826 11.29 -40.32 -2.49
CA HIS A 826 12.19 -41.25 -1.83
C HIS A 826 11.69 -42.70 -1.86
N PHE A 827 10.40 -42.94 -2.18
CA PHE A 827 9.76 -44.28 -2.19
C PHE A 827 9.49 -44.80 -3.61
N PHE A 828 10.34 -44.42 -4.56
CA PHE A 828 10.12 -44.70 -5.98
C PHE A 828 10.39 -46.14 -6.43
N GLU A 829 11.10 -46.92 -5.62
CA GLU A 829 11.47 -48.30 -5.95
C GLU A 829 10.26 -49.25 -5.85
N THR A 830 9.29 -48.93 -4.97
CA THR A 830 8.10 -49.73 -4.73
C THR A 830 6.85 -48.96 -5.16
N ARG A 831 6.20 -49.36 -6.26
CA ARG A 831 4.96 -48.73 -6.74
C ARG A 831 3.86 -48.68 -5.66
N THR A 832 3.74 -49.72 -4.83
CA THR A 832 2.72 -49.78 -3.76
C THR A 832 2.97 -48.72 -2.69
N GLU A 833 4.19 -48.62 -2.16
CA GLU A 833 4.55 -47.64 -1.13
C GLU A 833 4.39 -46.20 -1.63
N CYS A 834 4.79 -45.95 -2.89
CA CYS A 834 4.58 -44.65 -3.51
C CYS A 834 3.10 -44.26 -3.61
N LEU A 835 2.23 -45.20 -3.98
CA LEU A 835 0.79 -44.95 -4.09
C LEU A 835 0.12 -44.80 -2.72
N ASP A 836 0.58 -45.55 -1.71
CA ASP A 836 0.09 -45.46 -0.32
C ASP A 836 0.32 -44.07 0.29
N LEU A 837 1.37 -43.35 -0.15
CA LEU A 837 1.62 -41.95 0.23
C LEU A 837 0.73 -40.94 -0.54
N ILE A 838 0.37 -41.25 -1.79
CA ILE A 838 -0.41 -40.37 -2.67
C ILE A 838 -1.91 -40.41 -2.33
N HIS A 839 -2.47 -41.60 -2.09
CA HIS A 839 -3.91 -41.78 -1.88
C HIS A 839 -4.50 -40.88 -0.76
N PRO A 840 -3.88 -40.77 0.43
CA PRO A 840 -4.36 -39.86 1.47
C PRO A 840 -4.41 -38.39 1.04
N LEU A 841 -3.56 -37.98 0.09
CA LEU A 841 -3.50 -36.60 -0.43
C LEU A 841 -4.59 -36.36 -1.48
N THR A 842 -4.89 -37.35 -2.33
CA THR A 842 -5.98 -37.27 -3.30
C THR A 842 -7.35 -37.29 -2.62
N ASP A 843 -7.49 -38.02 -1.52
CA ASP A 843 -8.73 -38.08 -0.73
C ASP A 843 -9.13 -36.71 -0.16
N LEU A 844 -8.16 -35.81 0.06
CA LEU A 844 -8.43 -34.44 0.54
C LEU A 844 -9.34 -33.66 -0.40
N LEU A 845 -9.35 -33.97 -1.70
CA LEU A 845 -10.17 -33.28 -2.70
C LEU A 845 -11.66 -33.64 -2.60
N SER A 846 -11.99 -34.73 -1.91
CA SER A 846 -13.37 -35.18 -1.70
C SER A 846 -13.95 -34.66 -0.39
N VAL A 847 -13.17 -33.91 0.40
CA VAL A 847 -13.60 -33.35 1.69
C VAL A 847 -14.46 -32.10 1.46
N SER A 848 -15.52 -31.93 2.27
CA SER A 848 -16.44 -30.80 2.17
C SER A 848 -15.81 -29.44 2.44
N VAL A 849 -14.68 -29.40 3.15
CA VAL A 849 -14.00 -28.16 3.54
C VAL A 849 -13.02 -27.72 2.45
N ILE A 850 -13.28 -26.57 1.84
CA ILE A 850 -12.45 -25.99 0.74
C ILE A 850 -10.97 -25.86 1.11
N ASP A 851 -10.64 -25.49 2.34
CA ASP A 851 -9.25 -25.34 2.78
C ASP A 851 -8.47 -26.66 2.65
N TRP A 852 -9.08 -27.80 2.99
CA TRP A 852 -8.44 -29.11 2.82
C TRP A 852 -8.18 -29.43 1.35
N ARG A 853 -9.12 -29.10 0.45
CA ARG A 853 -8.96 -29.31 -0.99
C ARG A 853 -7.82 -28.46 -1.55
N VAL A 854 -7.74 -27.19 -1.16
CA VAL A 854 -6.65 -26.27 -1.51
C VAL A 854 -5.30 -26.78 -1.00
N LYS A 855 -5.21 -27.24 0.27
CA LYS A 855 -3.97 -27.81 0.83
C LYS A 855 -3.56 -29.10 0.12
N GLY A 856 -4.53 -29.95 -0.22
CA GLY A 856 -4.30 -31.17 -0.99
C GLY A 856 -3.69 -30.88 -2.36
N LEU A 857 -4.22 -29.89 -3.09
CA LEU A 857 -3.65 -29.46 -4.38
C LEU A 857 -2.24 -28.86 -4.24
N GLN A 858 -2.01 -28.07 -3.19
CA GLN A 858 -0.66 -27.56 -2.91
C GLN A 858 0.33 -28.68 -2.57
N ALA A 859 -0.10 -29.71 -1.84
CA ALA A 859 0.70 -30.90 -1.59
C ALA A 859 0.96 -31.70 -2.89
N ILE A 860 -0.05 -31.87 -3.76
CA ILE A 860 0.11 -32.49 -5.08
C ILE A 860 1.14 -31.72 -5.93
N ARG A 861 1.19 -30.39 -5.83
CA ARG A 861 2.22 -29.59 -6.49
C ARG A 861 3.65 -29.92 -6.01
N VAL A 862 3.82 -30.24 -4.73
CA VAL A 862 5.10 -30.73 -4.18
C VAL A 862 5.45 -32.09 -4.79
N ILE A 863 4.48 -33.00 -4.95
CA ILE A 863 4.67 -34.29 -5.62
C ILE A 863 5.15 -34.09 -7.06
N ILE A 864 4.50 -33.19 -7.81
CA ILE A 864 4.87 -32.87 -9.21
C ILE A 864 6.31 -32.36 -9.30
N ALA A 865 6.71 -31.44 -8.41
CA ALA A 865 8.08 -30.93 -8.36
C ALA A 865 9.10 -32.03 -8.05
N GLY A 866 8.77 -32.94 -7.13
CA GLY A 866 9.61 -34.09 -6.79
C GLY A 866 9.71 -35.15 -7.89
N ALA A 867 8.62 -35.40 -8.63
CA ALA A 867 8.64 -36.31 -9.78
C ALA A 867 9.55 -35.80 -10.90
N ALA A 868 9.55 -34.48 -11.14
CA ALA A 868 10.42 -33.85 -12.14
C ALA A 868 11.91 -33.94 -11.80
N SER A 869 12.28 -33.80 -10.53
CA SER A 869 13.69 -33.90 -10.11
C SER A 869 14.28 -35.29 -10.38
N LYS A 870 13.47 -36.36 -10.31
CA LYS A 870 13.88 -37.73 -10.70
C LYS A 870 14.05 -37.88 -12.22
N VAL A 871 13.15 -37.32 -13.02
CA VAL A 871 13.26 -37.36 -14.49
C VAL A 871 14.56 -36.67 -14.95
N LEU A 872 14.94 -35.58 -14.30
CA LEU A 872 16.17 -34.83 -14.59
C LEU A 872 17.46 -35.51 -14.11
N ARG A 873 17.42 -36.31 -13.03
CA ARG A 873 18.62 -36.92 -12.42
C ARG A 873 19.09 -38.22 -13.07
N GLY A 874 18.29 -38.85 -13.92
CA GLY A 874 18.63 -40.15 -14.52
C GLY A 874 18.68 -41.28 -13.46
N THR A 875 18.19 -42.45 -13.80
CA THR A 875 18.18 -43.63 -12.93
C THR A 875 19.59 -44.06 -12.54
N ASN A 876 20.09 -43.59 -11.39
CA ASN A 876 21.24 -44.16 -10.69
C ASN A 876 21.18 -43.79 -9.20
N MET A 877 20.45 -44.55 -8.40
CA MET A 877 20.80 -44.75 -6.99
C MET A 877 20.62 -46.23 -6.63
N ARG A 878 21.58 -46.75 -5.87
CA ARG A 878 21.72 -48.15 -5.45
C ARG A 878 21.13 -48.33 -4.05
N ILE A 879 20.19 -49.28 -3.94
CA ILE A 879 19.87 -50.22 -2.85
C ILE A 879 20.43 -49.87 -1.46
N THR A 880 19.51 -49.59 -0.53
CA THR A 880 19.69 -49.89 0.91
C THR A 880 18.55 -50.80 1.36
N GLU A 881 18.90 -52.04 1.74
CA GLU A 881 17.99 -53.00 2.34
C GLU A 881 17.45 -52.50 3.69
N ILE A 882 16.13 -52.49 3.87
CA ILE A 882 15.51 -52.27 5.18
C ILE A 882 15.61 -53.58 5.99
N PRO A 883 16.16 -53.57 7.22
CA PRO A 883 16.22 -54.75 8.06
C PRO A 883 14.86 -54.98 8.76
N GLY A 884 14.19 -56.10 8.42
CA GLY A 884 13.14 -56.66 9.28
C GLY A 884 11.92 -57.24 8.58
N SER A 885 12.05 -58.44 7.99
CA SER A 885 11.01 -59.49 8.08
C SER A 885 11.53 -60.81 7.48
N ASN A 886 11.56 -61.88 8.28
CA ASN A 886 11.90 -63.24 7.84
C ASN A 886 10.63 -64.13 7.64
N PRO A 887 10.72 -65.23 6.85
CA PRO A 887 9.60 -65.97 6.21
C PRO A 887 9.33 -67.35 6.90
N PRO A 888 8.63 -68.38 6.33
CA PRO A 888 7.90 -68.52 5.05
C PRO A 888 6.49 -69.15 5.13
N GLY A 889 5.69 -69.02 4.06
CA GLY A 889 4.48 -69.84 3.87
C GLY A 889 3.52 -69.39 2.75
N GLU A 890 3.57 -70.12 1.64
CA GLU A 890 2.54 -70.29 0.59
C GLU A 890 2.35 -69.23 -0.50
N ALA A 891 2.01 -69.74 -1.69
CA ALA A 891 2.34 -69.20 -3.01
C ALA A 891 1.17 -68.53 -3.74
N SER A 892 1.52 -67.47 -4.48
CA SER A 892 0.80 -66.76 -5.57
C SER A 892 -0.38 -65.84 -5.21
N PRO A 893 -0.61 -64.70 -5.93
CA PRO A 893 0.06 -64.19 -7.13
C PRO A 893 0.80 -62.86 -6.87
N ARG A 894 2.14 -62.82 -6.96
CA ARG A 894 2.91 -61.58 -6.82
C ARG A 894 3.82 -61.37 -8.04
N GLN A 895 3.35 -60.60 -9.00
CA GLN A 895 4.22 -60.04 -10.07
C GLN A 895 3.96 -58.56 -10.39
N GLU A 896 3.10 -57.86 -9.64
CA GLU A 896 2.93 -56.39 -9.77
C GLU A 896 3.60 -55.57 -8.66
N SER A 897 3.97 -56.18 -7.53
CA SER A 897 4.42 -55.46 -6.31
C SER A 897 5.86 -54.96 -6.32
N THR A 898 6.64 -55.19 -7.40
CA THR A 898 8.08 -54.83 -7.47
C THR A 898 8.44 -53.91 -8.64
N LYS A 899 7.45 -53.37 -9.37
CA LYS A 899 7.72 -52.39 -10.44
C LYS A 899 8.06 -51.03 -9.83
N PRO A 900 9.08 -50.31 -10.33
CA PRO A 900 9.38 -48.95 -9.90
C PRO A 900 8.22 -48.02 -10.29
N CYS A 901 7.96 -47.01 -9.46
CA CYS A 901 6.95 -46.01 -9.76
C CYS A 901 7.46 -45.02 -10.80
N GLU A 902 6.92 -45.12 -12.02
CA GLU A 902 7.21 -44.21 -13.13
C GLU A 902 6.41 -42.90 -12.98
N PRO A 903 6.92 -41.75 -13.46
CA PRO A 903 6.20 -40.48 -13.45
C PRO A 903 4.78 -40.57 -14.02
N ALA A 904 4.57 -41.36 -15.07
CA ALA A 904 3.25 -41.59 -15.66
C ALA A 904 2.25 -42.22 -14.67
N ALA A 905 2.70 -43.13 -13.80
CA ALA A 905 1.86 -43.75 -12.77
C ALA A 905 1.45 -42.74 -11.68
N ILE A 906 2.33 -41.81 -11.33
CA ILE A 906 2.05 -40.72 -10.39
C ILE A 906 1.00 -39.78 -10.98
N ILE A 907 1.19 -39.35 -12.24
CA ILE A 907 0.24 -38.47 -12.94
C ILE A 907 -1.13 -39.12 -13.03
N SER A 908 -1.19 -40.41 -13.39
CA SER A 908 -2.44 -41.18 -13.43
C SER A 908 -3.14 -41.22 -12.06
N ALA A 909 -2.38 -41.36 -10.96
CA ALA A 909 -2.93 -41.37 -9.60
C ALA A 909 -3.49 -40.00 -9.16
N ILE A 910 -2.88 -38.89 -9.57
CA ILE A 910 -3.32 -37.52 -9.18
C ILE A 910 -4.33 -36.89 -10.16
N ALA A 911 -4.44 -37.39 -11.40
CA ALA A 911 -5.30 -36.81 -12.43
C ALA A 911 -6.78 -36.66 -12.01
N PRO A 912 -7.42 -37.63 -11.31
CA PRO A 912 -8.79 -37.46 -10.80
C PRO A 912 -8.92 -36.29 -9.81
N ALA A 913 -7.93 -36.14 -8.92
CA ALA A 913 -7.90 -35.06 -7.93
C ALA A 913 -7.72 -33.69 -8.60
N LEU A 914 -6.87 -33.59 -9.63
CA LEU A 914 -6.72 -32.38 -10.43
C LEU A 914 -8.01 -32.03 -11.18
N HIS A 915 -8.69 -33.02 -11.75
CA HIS A 915 -9.97 -32.81 -12.43
C HIS A 915 -11.05 -32.28 -11.47
N ILE A 916 -11.13 -32.82 -10.24
CA ILE A 916 -12.01 -32.28 -9.19
C ILE A 916 -11.64 -30.83 -8.88
N GLY A 917 -10.35 -30.54 -8.67
CA GLY A 917 -9.88 -29.18 -8.37
C GLY A 917 -10.18 -28.15 -9.48
N LEU A 918 -10.02 -28.52 -10.75
CA LEU A 918 -10.32 -27.66 -11.91
C LEU A 918 -11.83 -27.40 -12.12
N ASN A 919 -12.69 -28.21 -11.49
CA ASN A 919 -14.15 -28.13 -11.58
C ASN A 919 -14.80 -27.84 -10.22
N ASP A 920 -14.06 -27.26 -9.28
CA ASP A 920 -14.59 -26.81 -8.00
C ASP A 920 -15.29 -25.45 -8.11
N TYR A 921 -16.62 -25.47 -7.96
CA TYR A 921 -17.51 -24.30 -8.03
C TYR A 921 -18.25 -24.07 -6.71
N GLU A 922 -17.67 -24.45 -5.57
CA GLU A 922 -18.31 -24.18 -4.28
C GLU A 922 -18.50 -22.66 -4.07
N VAL A 923 -19.75 -22.25 -3.82
CA VAL A 923 -20.12 -20.86 -3.54
C VAL A 923 -20.60 -20.75 -2.10
N THR A 924 -20.04 -19.80 -1.35
CA THR A 924 -20.44 -19.46 0.01
C THR A 924 -20.88 -17.99 0.07
N GLU A 925 -21.22 -17.47 1.25
CA GLU A 925 -21.50 -16.03 1.47
C GLU A 925 -20.36 -15.11 1.01
N ARG A 926 -19.12 -15.63 0.94
CA ARG A 926 -17.93 -14.90 0.45
C ARG A 926 -17.80 -14.91 -1.07
N GLY A 927 -18.74 -15.52 -1.78
CA GLY A 927 -18.68 -15.76 -3.22
C GLY A 927 -18.10 -17.12 -3.57
N ASP A 928 -17.49 -17.20 -4.75
CA ASP A 928 -16.92 -18.41 -5.34
C ASP A 928 -15.60 -18.80 -4.67
N VAL A 929 -15.70 -19.55 -3.56
CA VAL A 929 -14.54 -20.05 -2.81
C VAL A 929 -13.85 -21.22 -3.52
N GLY A 930 -14.58 -21.97 -4.36
CA GLY A 930 -14.04 -23.03 -5.22
C GLY A 930 -12.98 -22.52 -6.21
N SER A 931 -13.02 -21.23 -6.57
CA SER A 931 -11.96 -20.58 -7.36
C SER A 931 -10.55 -20.74 -6.77
N LEU A 932 -10.41 -20.87 -5.44
CA LEU A 932 -9.13 -21.12 -4.78
C LEU A 932 -8.55 -22.48 -5.15
N ALA A 933 -9.38 -23.53 -5.18
CA ALA A 933 -8.97 -24.86 -5.61
C ALA A 933 -8.63 -24.87 -7.12
N ARG A 934 -9.44 -24.19 -7.95
CA ARG A 934 -9.14 -24.05 -9.39
C ARG A 934 -7.79 -23.38 -9.65
N ILE A 935 -7.44 -22.34 -8.89
CA ILE A 935 -6.14 -21.66 -8.99
C ILE A 935 -4.98 -22.62 -8.68
N GLU A 936 -5.06 -23.40 -7.61
CA GLU A 936 -3.99 -24.35 -7.25
C GLU A 936 -3.89 -25.51 -8.24
N ALA A 937 -5.02 -26.01 -8.75
CA ALA A 937 -5.03 -27.03 -9.78
C ALA A 937 -4.43 -26.52 -11.10
N LEU A 938 -4.67 -25.25 -11.48
CA LEU A 938 -4.04 -24.61 -12.64
C LEU A 938 -2.52 -24.48 -12.48
N HIS A 939 -2.03 -24.18 -11.28
CA HIS A 939 -0.59 -24.22 -11.00
C HIS A 939 0.00 -25.62 -11.18
N CYS A 940 -0.72 -26.66 -10.76
CA CYS A 940 -0.30 -28.05 -11.00
C CYS A 940 -0.25 -28.37 -12.50
N MET A 941 -1.28 -27.98 -13.27
CA MET A 941 -1.32 -28.21 -14.72
C MET A 941 -0.21 -27.48 -15.47
N HIS A 942 0.07 -26.23 -15.09
CA HIS A 942 1.20 -25.48 -15.64
C HIS A 942 2.53 -26.22 -15.40
N SER A 943 2.77 -26.72 -14.18
CA SER A 943 3.97 -27.52 -13.88
C SER A 943 4.02 -28.83 -14.67
N ILE A 944 2.90 -29.56 -14.77
CA ILE A 944 2.85 -30.84 -15.49
C ILE A 944 3.21 -30.67 -16.97
N TRP A 945 2.63 -29.67 -17.65
CA TRP A 945 2.91 -29.44 -19.06
C TRP A 945 4.28 -28.82 -19.31
N SER A 946 4.71 -27.84 -18.52
CA SER A 946 6.04 -27.22 -18.68
C SER A 946 7.19 -28.22 -18.48
N LEU A 947 6.97 -29.25 -17.64
CA LEU A 947 7.96 -30.30 -17.37
C LEU A 947 7.75 -31.56 -18.23
N GLY A 948 6.75 -31.59 -19.12
CA GLY A 948 6.48 -32.72 -20.01
C GLY A 948 6.13 -34.03 -19.29
N LEU A 949 5.51 -33.95 -18.11
CA LEU A 949 5.24 -35.13 -17.25
C LEU A 949 4.04 -35.98 -17.70
N ILE A 950 3.21 -35.47 -18.60
CA ILE A 950 2.07 -36.16 -19.18
C ILE A 950 2.20 -36.23 -20.71
N GLN A 951 1.89 -37.39 -21.30
CA GLN A 951 1.86 -37.54 -22.74
C GLN A 951 0.62 -36.84 -23.32
N LEU A 952 0.80 -36.08 -24.41
CA LEU A 952 -0.32 -35.42 -25.09
C LEU A 952 -1.23 -36.47 -25.76
N ASN A 953 -2.53 -36.16 -25.81
CA ASN A 953 -3.56 -36.98 -26.44
C ASN A 953 -3.92 -38.30 -25.74
N THR A 954 -3.53 -38.50 -24.47
CA THR A 954 -4.15 -39.56 -23.66
C THR A 954 -5.53 -39.12 -23.18
N GLU A 955 -6.37 -40.07 -22.77
CA GLU A 955 -7.73 -39.79 -22.28
C GLU A 955 -7.70 -38.90 -21.03
N GLU A 956 -6.74 -39.13 -20.12
CA GLU A 956 -6.52 -38.30 -18.93
C GLU A 956 -6.07 -36.88 -19.29
N GLU A 957 -5.19 -36.75 -20.29
CA GLU A 957 -4.70 -35.44 -20.73
C GLU A 957 -5.82 -34.62 -21.37
N GLN A 958 -6.65 -35.23 -22.23
CA GLN A 958 -7.79 -34.57 -22.85
C GLN A 958 -8.81 -34.08 -21.81
N LEU A 959 -9.07 -34.88 -20.77
CA LEU A 959 -9.97 -34.52 -19.68
C LEU A 959 -9.50 -33.25 -18.92
N LEU A 960 -8.21 -33.19 -18.59
CA LEU A 960 -7.60 -32.05 -17.90
C LEU A 960 -7.49 -30.84 -18.85
N ALA A 961 -7.09 -31.05 -20.10
CA ALA A 961 -7.00 -30.02 -21.12
C ALA A 961 -8.36 -29.36 -21.39
N ALA A 962 -9.44 -30.13 -21.48
CA ALA A 962 -10.79 -29.59 -21.62
C ALA A 962 -11.14 -28.61 -20.48
N SER A 963 -10.76 -28.95 -19.26
CA SER A 963 -11.00 -28.10 -18.09
C SER A 963 -10.16 -26.82 -18.13
N VAL A 964 -8.86 -26.90 -18.45
CA VAL A 964 -8.01 -25.70 -18.56
C VAL A 964 -8.43 -24.80 -19.73
N LEU A 965 -8.76 -25.37 -20.89
CA LEU A 965 -9.21 -24.60 -22.05
C LEU A 965 -10.47 -23.80 -21.71
N ARG A 966 -11.43 -24.44 -21.02
CA ARG A 966 -12.64 -23.77 -20.52
C ARG A 966 -12.30 -22.63 -19.56
N LEU A 967 -11.40 -22.86 -18.60
CA LEU A 967 -10.97 -21.84 -17.62
C LEU A 967 -10.18 -20.70 -18.27
N SER A 968 -9.55 -20.91 -19.43
CA SER A 968 -8.82 -19.86 -20.17
C SER A 968 -9.71 -18.75 -20.74
N LEU A 969 -11.04 -18.92 -20.65
CA LEU A 969 -12.07 -17.96 -21.01
C LEU A 969 -12.98 -17.64 -19.80
N GLU A 970 -12.56 -17.92 -18.57
CA GLU A 970 -13.35 -17.72 -17.36
C GLU A 970 -13.66 -16.24 -17.08
N LYS A 971 -14.79 -15.96 -16.40
CA LYS A 971 -15.16 -14.61 -15.96
C LYS A 971 -14.22 -14.02 -14.89
N LEU A 972 -13.58 -14.86 -14.08
CA LEU A 972 -12.67 -14.46 -13.02
C LEU A 972 -11.25 -14.22 -13.57
N ASP A 973 -10.77 -13.00 -13.42
CA ASP A 973 -9.49 -12.52 -13.99
C ASP A 973 -8.28 -13.40 -13.63
N LYS A 974 -8.12 -13.74 -12.35
CA LYS A 974 -6.99 -14.55 -11.87
C LYS A 974 -7.02 -15.99 -12.41
N VAL A 975 -8.21 -16.58 -12.49
CA VAL A 975 -8.40 -17.94 -13.03
C VAL A 975 -8.11 -17.94 -14.53
N ARG A 976 -8.66 -16.96 -15.26
CA ARG A 976 -8.46 -16.80 -16.71
C ARG A 976 -6.98 -16.65 -17.06
N LEU A 977 -6.27 -15.76 -16.36
CA LEU A 977 -4.85 -15.50 -16.59
C LEU A 977 -3.99 -16.76 -16.37
N LEU A 978 -4.18 -17.44 -15.24
CA LEU A 978 -3.41 -18.65 -14.92
C LEU A 978 -3.71 -19.80 -15.89
N ALA A 979 -4.98 -19.97 -16.30
CA ALA A 979 -5.36 -20.97 -17.28
C ALA A 979 -4.77 -20.68 -18.66
N ALA A 980 -4.73 -19.41 -19.09
CA ALA A 980 -4.08 -19.02 -20.32
C ALA A 980 -2.56 -19.30 -20.29
N GLN A 981 -1.89 -19.05 -19.16
CA GLN A 981 -0.47 -19.35 -18.95
C GLN A 981 -0.20 -20.87 -18.92
N ALA A 982 -1.06 -21.65 -18.26
CA ALA A 982 -0.98 -23.11 -18.27
C ALA A 982 -1.17 -23.66 -19.71
N TRP A 983 -2.13 -23.12 -20.46
CA TRP A 983 -2.37 -23.51 -21.84
C TRP A 983 -1.20 -23.16 -22.77
N SER A 984 -0.55 -22.01 -22.58
CA SER A 984 0.66 -21.66 -23.33
C SER A 984 1.80 -22.66 -23.09
N ALA A 985 1.95 -23.15 -21.86
CA ALA A 985 2.94 -24.19 -21.55
C ALA A 985 2.63 -25.51 -22.27
N ARG A 986 1.35 -25.85 -22.48
CA ARG A 986 0.92 -27.01 -23.27
C ARG A 986 1.26 -26.88 -24.75
N GLU A 987 1.12 -25.68 -25.32
CA GLU A 987 1.37 -25.41 -26.75
C GLU A 987 2.87 -25.28 -27.10
N SER A 988 3.77 -25.34 -26.10
CA SER A 988 5.22 -25.11 -26.27
C SER A 988 5.55 -23.78 -26.97
N THR A 989 4.68 -22.79 -26.84
CA THR A 989 4.88 -21.45 -27.39
C THR A 989 5.76 -20.64 -26.45
N ASP A 990 7.04 -20.51 -26.81
CA ASP A 990 7.99 -19.62 -26.16
C ASP A 990 7.64 -18.17 -26.51
N SER A 991 6.83 -17.50 -25.67
CA SER A 991 6.55 -16.08 -25.83
C SER A 991 6.05 -15.46 -24.53
N ALA A 992 6.59 -14.27 -24.25
CA ALA A 992 6.22 -13.27 -23.24
C ALA A 992 5.16 -13.65 -22.18
N THR A 993 5.50 -13.43 -20.90
CA THR A 993 4.58 -13.58 -19.76
C THR A 993 3.26 -12.84 -20.02
N LEU A 994 2.18 -13.59 -20.25
CA LEU A 994 0.85 -13.03 -20.48
C LEU A 994 0.43 -12.15 -19.30
N THR A 995 -0.13 -10.98 -19.60
CA THR A 995 -0.74 -10.06 -18.63
C THR A 995 -2.26 -10.19 -18.63
N LEU A 996 -2.91 -9.59 -17.62
CA LEU A 996 -4.37 -9.55 -17.57
C LEU A 996 -4.96 -8.79 -18.77
N ALA A 997 -4.30 -7.73 -19.24
CA ALA A 997 -4.76 -6.96 -20.40
C ALA A 997 -4.76 -7.81 -21.68
N ASP A 998 -3.76 -8.68 -21.84
CA ASP A 998 -3.65 -9.57 -22.99
C ASP A 998 -4.84 -10.54 -23.03
N VAL A 999 -5.10 -11.23 -21.92
CA VAL A 999 -6.16 -12.26 -21.81
C VAL A 999 -7.58 -11.69 -21.69
N SER A 1000 -7.72 -10.37 -21.57
CA SER A 1000 -9.00 -9.65 -21.60
C SER A 1000 -9.27 -8.97 -22.95
N SER A 1001 -8.35 -9.08 -23.91
CA SER A 1001 -8.45 -8.39 -25.20
C SER A 1001 -9.32 -9.14 -26.21
N THR A 1002 -9.96 -8.41 -27.13
CA THR A 1002 -10.68 -9.00 -28.27
C THR A 1002 -9.75 -9.89 -29.12
N GLY A 1003 -8.47 -9.53 -29.24
CA GLY A 1003 -7.48 -10.31 -29.99
C GLY A 1003 -7.21 -11.70 -29.38
N TYR A 1004 -7.13 -11.78 -28.05
CA TYR A 1004 -6.99 -13.05 -27.35
C TYR A 1004 -8.20 -13.96 -27.56
N PHE A 1005 -9.42 -13.44 -27.36
CA PHE A 1005 -10.65 -14.21 -27.60
C PHE A 1005 -10.76 -14.66 -29.05
N LYS A 1006 -10.40 -13.81 -30.02
CA LYS A 1006 -10.40 -14.19 -31.44
C LYS A 1006 -9.48 -15.38 -31.70
N THR A 1007 -8.25 -15.32 -31.18
CA THR A 1007 -7.26 -16.40 -31.34
C THR A 1007 -7.73 -17.69 -30.69
N ARG A 1008 -8.33 -17.62 -29.49
CA ARG A 1008 -8.85 -18.79 -28.77
C ARG A 1008 -10.09 -19.40 -29.43
N LEU A 1009 -10.92 -18.60 -30.10
CA LEU A 1009 -12.13 -19.07 -30.78
C LEU A 1009 -11.88 -19.53 -32.23
N GLU A 1010 -10.75 -19.16 -32.84
CA GLU A 1010 -10.38 -19.57 -34.21
C GLU A 1010 -10.53 -21.08 -34.49
N PRO A 1011 -10.17 -22.01 -33.57
CA PRO A 1011 -10.37 -23.44 -33.79
C PRO A 1011 -11.82 -23.84 -34.08
N LEU A 1012 -12.82 -23.06 -33.64
CA LEU A 1012 -14.24 -23.30 -33.94
C LEU A 1012 -14.58 -23.16 -35.43
N LEU A 1013 -13.72 -22.54 -36.23
CA LEU A 1013 -13.85 -22.47 -37.69
C LEU A 1013 -13.17 -23.66 -38.40
N ARG A 1014 -12.31 -24.43 -37.72
CA ARG A 1014 -11.62 -25.57 -38.36
C ARG A 1014 -12.52 -26.80 -38.41
N PRO A 1015 -12.69 -27.48 -39.57
CA PRO A 1015 -13.50 -28.69 -39.66
C PRO A 1015 -13.02 -29.82 -38.75
N ALA A 1016 -11.70 -29.91 -38.50
CA ALA A 1016 -11.05 -30.94 -37.70
C ALA A 1016 -10.89 -30.60 -36.19
N CYS A 1017 -11.68 -29.68 -35.65
CA CYS A 1017 -11.62 -29.33 -34.22
C CYS A 1017 -12.30 -30.42 -33.37
N ASP A 1018 -11.60 -30.91 -32.35
CA ASP A 1018 -12.10 -31.97 -31.46
C ASP A 1018 -13.36 -31.54 -30.70
N GLU A 1019 -14.30 -32.48 -30.53
CA GLU A 1019 -15.59 -32.20 -29.90
C GLU A 1019 -15.44 -31.73 -28.44
N TRP A 1020 -14.48 -32.28 -27.70
CA TRP A 1020 -14.19 -31.85 -26.32
C TRP A 1020 -13.72 -30.39 -26.27
N ALA A 1021 -12.90 -29.96 -27.23
CA ALA A 1021 -12.37 -28.60 -27.32
C ALA A 1021 -13.48 -27.60 -27.69
N VAL A 1022 -14.35 -27.97 -28.64
CA VAL A 1022 -15.54 -27.19 -28.99
C VAL A 1022 -16.42 -26.96 -27.77
N LYS A 1023 -16.74 -28.02 -27.00
CA LYS A 1023 -17.55 -27.91 -25.77
C LYS A 1023 -16.87 -27.02 -24.72
N ALA A 1024 -15.56 -27.15 -24.53
CA ALA A 1024 -14.79 -26.36 -23.58
C ALA A 1024 -14.79 -24.86 -23.94
N LEU A 1025 -14.53 -24.52 -25.21
CA LEU A 1025 -14.54 -23.14 -25.72
C LEU A 1025 -15.92 -22.48 -25.57
N LEU A 1026 -16.99 -23.21 -25.87
CA LEU A 1026 -18.36 -22.70 -25.72
C LEU A 1026 -18.74 -22.46 -24.25
N ARG A 1027 -18.42 -23.40 -23.36
CA ARG A 1027 -18.63 -23.23 -21.91
C ARG A 1027 -17.79 -22.07 -21.34
N GLY A 1028 -16.55 -21.94 -21.78
CA GLY A 1028 -15.66 -20.84 -21.39
C GLY A 1028 -16.20 -19.47 -21.85
N THR A 1029 -16.58 -19.37 -23.13
CA THR A 1029 -17.18 -18.14 -23.69
C THR A 1029 -18.47 -17.75 -22.98
N ALA A 1030 -19.30 -18.73 -22.61
CA ALA A 1030 -20.49 -18.51 -21.80
C ALA A 1030 -20.12 -17.90 -20.42
N SER A 1031 -19.07 -18.40 -19.76
CA SER A 1031 -18.58 -17.80 -18.51
C SER A 1031 -18.15 -16.34 -18.71
N ALA A 1032 -17.27 -16.04 -19.68
CA ALA A 1032 -16.83 -14.68 -20.00
C ALA A 1032 -17.99 -13.70 -20.23
N GLY A 1033 -19.08 -14.18 -20.86
CA GLY A 1033 -20.30 -13.40 -21.13
C GLY A 1033 -21.06 -12.93 -19.88
N THR A 1034 -20.75 -13.50 -18.71
CA THR A 1034 -21.31 -13.12 -17.40
C THR A 1034 -20.30 -12.36 -16.51
N GLY A 1035 -19.15 -11.96 -17.06
CA GLY A 1035 -18.08 -11.27 -16.34
C GLY A 1035 -18.19 -9.75 -16.34
N ALA A 1036 -17.05 -9.07 -16.10
CA ALA A 1036 -16.98 -7.61 -16.12
C ALA A 1036 -17.30 -7.05 -17.52
N GLU A 1037 -17.86 -5.84 -17.60
CA GLU A 1037 -18.38 -5.27 -18.84
C GLU A 1037 -17.36 -5.27 -19.99
N HIS A 1038 -16.11 -4.88 -19.74
CA HIS A 1038 -15.06 -4.86 -20.76
C HIS A 1038 -14.74 -6.27 -21.32
N LEU A 1039 -14.76 -7.30 -20.46
CA LEU A 1039 -14.56 -8.69 -20.84
C LEU A 1039 -15.73 -9.21 -21.68
N VAL A 1040 -16.96 -8.87 -21.26
CA VAL A 1040 -18.18 -9.19 -22.01
C VAL A 1040 -18.13 -8.56 -23.40
N GLN A 1041 -17.73 -7.29 -23.51
CA GLN A 1041 -17.57 -6.60 -24.79
C GLN A 1041 -16.51 -7.27 -25.67
N ALA A 1042 -15.32 -7.58 -25.12
CA ALA A 1042 -14.23 -8.21 -25.87
C ALA A 1042 -14.59 -9.61 -26.38
N SER A 1043 -15.14 -10.46 -25.51
CA SER A 1043 -15.58 -11.82 -25.86
C SER A 1043 -16.70 -11.82 -26.89
N ARG A 1044 -17.71 -10.95 -26.73
CA ARG A 1044 -18.83 -10.81 -27.69
C ARG A 1044 -18.39 -10.25 -29.04
N ALA A 1045 -17.48 -9.27 -29.06
CA ALA A 1045 -16.94 -8.71 -30.30
C ALA A 1045 -16.14 -9.77 -31.09
N ALA A 1046 -15.34 -10.58 -30.41
CA ALA A 1046 -14.61 -11.69 -31.04
C ALA A 1046 -15.57 -12.76 -31.59
N LEU A 1047 -16.60 -13.12 -30.81
CA LEU A 1047 -17.62 -14.10 -31.23
C LEU A 1047 -18.40 -13.62 -32.46
N MET A 1048 -18.80 -12.34 -32.49
CA MET A 1048 -19.44 -11.71 -33.65
C MET A 1048 -18.57 -11.78 -34.91
N GLN A 1049 -17.29 -11.43 -34.77
CA GLN A 1049 -16.35 -11.50 -35.89
C GLN A 1049 -16.16 -12.93 -36.40
N MET A 1050 -16.14 -13.91 -35.51
CA MET A 1050 -16.07 -15.33 -35.86
C MET A 1050 -17.31 -15.77 -36.65
N PHE A 1051 -18.52 -15.43 -36.21
CA PHE A 1051 -19.75 -15.76 -36.94
C PHE A 1051 -19.83 -15.10 -38.32
N ASN A 1052 -19.31 -13.88 -38.47
CA ASN A 1052 -19.21 -13.21 -39.78
C ASN A 1052 -18.27 -13.95 -40.76
N GLN A 1053 -17.36 -14.78 -40.27
CA GLN A 1053 -16.43 -15.57 -41.07
C GLN A 1053 -16.90 -17.02 -41.25
N ALA A 1054 -17.90 -17.46 -40.49
CA ALA A 1054 -18.32 -18.85 -40.47
C ALA A 1054 -19.26 -19.17 -41.64
N ASP A 1055 -19.05 -20.31 -42.28
CA ASP A 1055 -19.97 -20.86 -43.27
C ASP A 1055 -21.19 -21.56 -42.62
N THR A 1056 -22.11 -22.06 -43.44
CA THR A 1056 -23.31 -22.76 -42.97
C THR A 1056 -22.97 -24.00 -42.14
N VAL A 1057 -21.93 -24.75 -42.49
CA VAL A 1057 -21.55 -26.01 -41.81
C VAL A 1057 -20.97 -25.68 -40.42
N GLN A 1058 -20.07 -24.70 -40.35
CA GLN A 1058 -19.46 -24.21 -39.12
C GLN A 1058 -20.52 -23.62 -38.19
N SER A 1059 -21.41 -22.77 -38.71
CA SER A 1059 -22.53 -22.18 -37.96
C SER A 1059 -23.47 -23.24 -37.39
N THR A 1060 -23.82 -24.24 -38.21
CA THR A 1060 -24.67 -25.38 -37.81
C THR A 1060 -24.00 -26.21 -36.72
N ARG A 1061 -22.69 -26.46 -36.83
CA ARG A 1061 -21.90 -27.19 -35.84
C ARG A 1061 -21.85 -26.43 -34.52
N ILE A 1062 -21.52 -25.14 -34.54
CA ILE A 1062 -21.42 -24.31 -33.33
C ILE A 1062 -22.76 -24.26 -32.59
N LEU A 1063 -23.87 -24.07 -33.31
CA LEU A 1063 -25.20 -24.04 -32.72
C LEU A 1063 -25.63 -25.42 -32.18
N SER A 1064 -25.30 -26.50 -32.89
CA SER A 1064 -25.52 -27.89 -32.42
C SER A 1064 -24.72 -28.18 -31.15
N SER A 1065 -23.43 -27.84 -31.13
CA SER A 1065 -22.57 -28.03 -29.97
C SER A 1065 -22.99 -27.15 -28.78
N THR A 1066 -23.46 -25.92 -29.02
CA THR A 1066 -24.05 -25.07 -27.97
C THR A 1066 -25.29 -25.73 -27.37
N SER A 1067 -26.14 -26.31 -28.23
CA SER A 1067 -27.28 -27.10 -27.80
C SER A 1067 -26.86 -28.33 -26.99
N ASP A 1068 -25.77 -29.01 -27.35
CA ASP A 1068 -25.29 -30.21 -26.65
C ASP A 1068 -24.64 -29.88 -25.31
N VAL A 1069 -23.95 -28.74 -25.21
CA VAL A 1069 -23.50 -28.18 -23.93
C VAL A 1069 -24.70 -27.95 -23.00
N PHE A 1070 -25.78 -27.39 -23.53
CA PHE A 1070 -27.04 -27.24 -22.81
C PHE A 1070 -27.60 -28.58 -22.29
N LYS A 1071 -27.60 -29.61 -23.14
CA LYS A 1071 -28.03 -30.95 -22.74
C LYS A 1071 -27.16 -31.51 -21.61
N ALA A 1072 -25.84 -31.41 -21.74
CA ALA A 1072 -24.92 -31.92 -20.73
C ALA A 1072 -25.12 -31.25 -19.36
N LEU A 1073 -25.34 -29.93 -19.32
CA LEU A 1073 -25.62 -29.19 -18.08
C LEU A 1073 -26.98 -29.57 -17.48
N LEU A 1074 -27.99 -29.82 -18.32
CA LEU A 1074 -29.29 -30.30 -17.87
C LEU A 1074 -29.20 -31.69 -17.26
N ASP A 1075 -28.45 -32.59 -17.87
CA ASP A 1075 -28.27 -33.97 -17.41
C ASP A 1075 -27.48 -34.01 -16.08
N SER A 1076 -26.53 -33.09 -15.85
CA SER A 1076 -25.78 -32.95 -14.59
C SER A 1076 -26.44 -32.04 -13.55
N SER A 1077 -27.61 -31.45 -13.84
CA SER A 1077 -28.29 -30.46 -12.98
C SER A 1077 -27.42 -29.23 -12.62
N GLU A 1078 -26.44 -28.89 -13.45
CA GLU A 1078 -25.62 -27.68 -13.33
C GLU A 1078 -26.39 -26.42 -13.79
N ASP A 1079 -25.93 -25.24 -13.38
CA ASP A 1079 -26.56 -24.00 -13.82
C ASP A 1079 -26.34 -23.73 -15.32
N THR A 1080 -27.43 -23.42 -16.01
CA THR A 1080 -27.51 -23.19 -17.45
C THR A 1080 -27.60 -21.72 -17.83
N GLN A 1081 -27.62 -20.80 -16.85
CA GLN A 1081 -27.82 -19.37 -17.12
C GLN A 1081 -26.76 -18.78 -18.08
N ALA A 1082 -25.47 -19.02 -17.83
CA ALA A 1082 -24.40 -18.46 -18.66
C ALA A 1082 -24.50 -18.90 -20.13
N VAL A 1083 -24.87 -20.16 -20.37
CA VAL A 1083 -25.05 -20.69 -21.74
C VAL A 1083 -26.33 -20.13 -22.38
N LEU A 1084 -27.35 -19.80 -21.58
CA LEU A 1084 -28.56 -19.13 -22.04
C LEU A 1084 -28.32 -17.69 -22.48
N GLU A 1085 -27.48 -16.95 -21.76
CA GLU A 1085 -27.07 -15.61 -22.16
C GLU A 1085 -26.21 -15.64 -23.42
N LEU A 1086 -25.31 -16.63 -23.54
CA LEU A 1086 -24.55 -16.86 -24.77
C LEU A 1086 -25.47 -17.17 -25.94
N LEU A 1087 -26.46 -18.05 -25.75
CA LEU A 1087 -27.41 -18.42 -26.81
C LEU A 1087 -28.29 -17.22 -27.22
N ALA A 1088 -28.77 -16.43 -26.27
CA ALA A 1088 -29.53 -15.21 -26.55
C ALA A 1088 -28.71 -14.26 -27.43
N PHE A 1089 -27.45 -14.02 -27.05
CA PHE A 1089 -26.54 -13.17 -27.81
C PHE A 1089 -26.26 -13.71 -29.22
N ILE A 1090 -25.96 -15.01 -29.35
CA ILE A 1090 -25.70 -15.65 -30.65
C ILE A 1090 -26.91 -15.49 -31.56
N LEU A 1091 -28.12 -15.78 -31.08
CA LEU A 1091 -29.31 -15.72 -31.91
C LEU A 1091 -29.71 -14.27 -32.26
N ASP A 1092 -29.61 -13.32 -31.33
CA ASP A 1092 -30.04 -11.93 -31.56
C ASP A 1092 -29.03 -11.09 -32.34
N CYS A 1093 -27.73 -11.26 -32.08
CA CYS A 1093 -26.72 -10.37 -32.64
C CYS A 1093 -26.08 -10.90 -33.93
N THR A 1094 -26.27 -12.17 -34.30
CA THR A 1094 -25.68 -12.77 -35.52
C THR A 1094 -26.74 -13.15 -36.56
N SER A 1095 -26.32 -13.40 -37.81
CA SER A 1095 -27.17 -13.91 -38.89
C SER A 1095 -27.37 -15.44 -38.84
N VAL A 1096 -27.04 -16.11 -37.73
CA VAL A 1096 -27.02 -17.59 -37.62
C VAL A 1096 -28.36 -18.24 -37.98
N ILE A 1097 -29.49 -17.60 -37.66
CA ILE A 1097 -30.82 -18.12 -37.96
C ILE A 1097 -31.03 -18.24 -39.47
N GLU A 1098 -30.62 -17.21 -40.22
CA GLU A 1098 -30.75 -17.14 -41.68
C GLU A 1098 -29.74 -18.07 -42.37
N VAL A 1099 -28.51 -18.13 -41.85
CA VAL A 1099 -27.40 -18.93 -42.41
C VAL A 1099 -27.64 -20.44 -42.26
N VAL A 1100 -28.17 -20.87 -41.12
CA VAL A 1100 -28.42 -22.29 -40.82
C VAL A 1100 -29.74 -22.77 -41.43
N GLY A 1101 -30.73 -21.89 -41.55
CA GLY A 1101 -31.98 -22.16 -42.25
C GLY A 1101 -32.90 -23.20 -41.59
N PRO A 1102 -33.96 -23.65 -42.28
CA PRO A 1102 -35.01 -24.50 -41.71
C PRO A 1102 -34.58 -25.95 -41.44
N GLY A 1103 -33.46 -26.40 -42.00
CA GLY A 1103 -32.96 -27.78 -41.88
C GLY A 1103 -32.36 -28.13 -40.52
N PHE A 1104 -32.14 -27.14 -39.64
CA PHE A 1104 -31.63 -27.37 -38.30
C PHE A 1104 -32.70 -27.85 -37.33
N ALA A 1105 -32.26 -28.56 -36.28
CA ALA A 1105 -33.12 -29.14 -35.25
C ALA A 1105 -33.68 -28.08 -34.26
N TRP A 1106 -34.40 -27.08 -34.78
CA TRP A 1106 -34.94 -25.95 -34.02
C TRP A 1106 -35.87 -26.38 -32.88
N ARG A 1107 -36.69 -27.41 -33.08
CA ARG A 1107 -37.57 -27.96 -32.03
C ARG A 1107 -36.79 -28.58 -30.87
N THR A 1108 -35.66 -29.23 -31.17
CA THR A 1108 -34.78 -29.80 -30.14
C THR A 1108 -34.13 -28.70 -29.30
N LEU A 1109 -33.65 -27.64 -29.95
CA LEU A 1109 -33.10 -26.47 -29.25
C LEU A 1109 -34.18 -25.79 -28.38
N LEU A 1110 -35.38 -25.57 -28.93
CA LEU A 1110 -36.51 -25.00 -28.19
C LEU A 1110 -36.86 -25.85 -26.95
N SER A 1111 -36.90 -27.17 -27.08
CA SER A 1111 -37.16 -28.07 -25.95
C SER A 1111 -36.08 -27.97 -24.87
N ARG A 1112 -34.80 -27.86 -25.24
CA ARG A 1112 -33.69 -27.69 -24.29
C ARG A 1112 -33.77 -26.34 -23.57
N VAL A 1113 -34.12 -25.26 -24.28
CA VAL A 1113 -34.39 -23.94 -23.68
C VAL A 1113 -35.58 -24.01 -22.72
N GLN A 1114 -36.68 -24.67 -23.08
CA GLN A 1114 -37.82 -24.83 -22.19
C GLN A 1114 -37.48 -25.61 -20.91
N LYS A 1115 -36.64 -26.66 -21.02
CA LYS A 1115 -36.17 -27.45 -19.88
C LYS A 1115 -35.21 -26.65 -18.98
N SER A 1116 -34.39 -25.78 -19.54
CA SER A 1116 -33.37 -25.02 -18.79
C SER A 1116 -33.93 -24.10 -17.72
N HIS A 1117 -35.14 -23.58 -17.90
CA HIS A 1117 -35.83 -22.76 -16.90
C HIS A 1117 -37.10 -23.39 -16.33
N PHE A 1118 -37.35 -24.67 -16.60
CA PHE A 1118 -38.51 -25.37 -16.05
C PHE A 1118 -38.48 -25.34 -14.51
N LYS A 1119 -39.52 -24.74 -13.91
CA LYS A 1119 -39.65 -24.52 -12.45
C LYS A 1119 -38.50 -23.73 -11.81
N SER A 1120 -37.70 -23.01 -12.59
CA SER A 1120 -36.65 -22.13 -12.06
C SER A 1120 -37.26 -20.98 -11.25
N SER A 1121 -36.66 -20.65 -10.12
CA SER A 1121 -36.96 -19.44 -9.34
C SER A 1121 -35.98 -18.30 -9.61
N VAL A 1122 -34.95 -18.52 -10.44
CA VAL A 1122 -33.90 -17.54 -10.75
C VAL A 1122 -34.43 -16.55 -11.80
N VAL A 1123 -34.82 -15.35 -11.35
CA VAL A 1123 -35.44 -14.32 -12.19
C VAL A 1123 -34.55 -13.88 -13.38
N PRO A 1124 -33.24 -13.60 -13.22
CA PRO A 1124 -32.38 -13.24 -14.36
C PRO A 1124 -32.39 -14.29 -15.46
N LYS A 1125 -32.20 -15.57 -15.10
CA LYS A 1125 -32.28 -16.72 -16.01
C LYS A 1125 -33.62 -16.81 -16.75
N LEU A 1126 -34.73 -16.53 -16.05
CA LEU A 1126 -36.07 -16.50 -16.66
C LEU A 1126 -36.22 -15.35 -17.67
N ILE A 1127 -35.65 -14.18 -17.40
CA ILE A 1127 -35.66 -13.03 -18.31
C ILE A 1127 -34.82 -13.34 -19.56
N THR A 1128 -33.61 -13.86 -19.41
CA THR A 1128 -32.76 -14.28 -20.54
C THR A 1128 -33.45 -15.34 -21.40
N ALA A 1129 -34.25 -16.25 -20.81
CA ALA A 1129 -35.06 -17.17 -21.60
C ALA A 1129 -36.05 -16.45 -22.52
N MET A 1130 -36.62 -15.31 -22.09
CA MET A 1130 -37.52 -14.50 -22.92
C MET A 1130 -36.77 -13.86 -24.09
N GLU A 1131 -35.53 -13.40 -23.88
CA GLU A 1131 -34.66 -12.91 -24.96
C GLU A 1131 -34.40 -13.99 -26.01
N VAL A 1132 -34.10 -15.23 -25.58
CA VAL A 1132 -33.96 -16.37 -26.50
C VAL A 1132 -35.26 -16.63 -27.26
N TYR A 1133 -36.42 -16.57 -26.61
CA TYR A 1133 -37.71 -16.76 -27.28
C TYR A 1133 -38.00 -15.67 -28.31
N ARG A 1134 -37.62 -14.41 -28.03
CA ARG A 1134 -37.70 -13.32 -29.00
C ARG A 1134 -36.96 -13.66 -30.29
N SER A 1135 -35.75 -14.20 -30.18
CA SER A 1135 -34.98 -14.63 -31.34
C SER A 1135 -35.61 -15.82 -32.05
N LEU A 1136 -35.99 -16.86 -31.29
CA LEU A 1136 -36.55 -18.10 -31.84
C LEU A 1136 -37.90 -17.89 -32.53
N ALA A 1137 -38.65 -16.84 -32.17
CA ALA A 1137 -39.87 -16.48 -32.86
C ALA A 1137 -39.67 -16.06 -34.33
N ARG A 1138 -38.44 -15.70 -34.73
CA ARG A 1138 -38.08 -15.47 -36.15
C ARG A 1138 -38.03 -16.76 -36.97
N VAL A 1139 -38.03 -17.93 -36.33
CA VAL A 1139 -37.98 -19.24 -37.01
C VAL A 1139 -39.41 -19.74 -37.27
N GLU A 1140 -39.86 -19.65 -38.52
CA GLU A 1140 -41.25 -19.93 -38.91
C GLU A 1140 -41.74 -21.32 -38.47
N SER A 1141 -40.90 -22.35 -38.57
CA SER A 1141 -41.28 -23.73 -38.23
C SER A 1141 -41.61 -23.96 -36.74
N ILE A 1142 -41.16 -23.07 -35.84
CA ILE A 1142 -41.40 -23.17 -34.39
C ILE A 1142 -42.09 -21.95 -33.80
N ARG A 1143 -42.41 -20.92 -34.61
CA ARG A 1143 -43.00 -19.66 -34.16
C ARG A 1143 -44.25 -19.87 -33.31
N GLY A 1144 -45.16 -20.74 -33.75
CA GLY A 1144 -46.39 -21.05 -33.01
C GLY A 1144 -46.13 -21.70 -31.63
N GLU A 1145 -45.11 -22.55 -31.52
CA GLU A 1145 -44.72 -23.18 -30.24
C GLU A 1145 -44.12 -22.15 -29.28
N VAL A 1146 -43.34 -21.19 -29.79
CA VAL A 1146 -42.76 -20.08 -29.01
C VAL A 1146 -43.86 -19.14 -28.50
N VAL A 1147 -44.80 -18.73 -29.35
CA VAL A 1147 -45.95 -17.88 -28.96
C VAL A 1147 -46.77 -18.55 -27.86
N LYS A 1148 -47.13 -19.83 -28.03
CA LYS A 1148 -47.84 -20.61 -27.00
C LYS A 1148 -47.07 -20.65 -25.68
N LYS A 1149 -45.74 -20.74 -25.74
CA LYS A 1149 -44.91 -20.74 -24.53
C LYS A 1149 -44.89 -19.38 -23.84
N LEU A 1150 -44.77 -18.27 -24.58
CA LEU A 1150 -44.82 -16.91 -24.03
C LEU A 1150 -46.17 -16.64 -23.34
N VAL A 1151 -47.28 -17.01 -24.00
CA VAL A 1151 -48.63 -16.96 -23.43
C VAL A 1151 -48.72 -17.76 -22.13
N SER A 1152 -48.18 -18.99 -22.12
CA SER A 1152 -48.13 -19.81 -20.91
C SER A 1152 -47.35 -19.13 -19.77
N VAL A 1153 -46.23 -18.47 -20.05
CA VAL A 1153 -45.43 -17.75 -19.05
C VAL A 1153 -46.22 -16.56 -18.46
N ILE A 1154 -46.89 -15.77 -19.30
CA ILE A 1154 -47.73 -14.64 -18.85
C ILE A 1154 -48.87 -15.12 -17.94
N LYS A 1155 -49.49 -16.25 -18.28
CA LYS A 1155 -50.62 -16.83 -17.51
C LYS A 1155 -50.23 -17.50 -16.21
N THR A 1156 -49.01 -18.03 -16.08
CA THR A 1156 -48.68 -18.99 -15.00
C THR A 1156 -47.44 -18.65 -14.18
N ASN A 1157 -46.54 -17.80 -14.65
CA ASN A 1157 -45.29 -17.53 -13.92
C ASN A 1157 -45.57 -16.68 -12.67
N PRO A 1158 -45.01 -17.02 -11.49
CA PRO A 1158 -45.30 -16.31 -10.24
C PRO A 1158 -44.66 -14.91 -10.15
N PHE A 1159 -43.60 -14.63 -10.92
CA PHE A 1159 -42.85 -13.38 -10.82
C PHE A 1159 -43.40 -12.28 -11.76
N PRO A 1160 -43.86 -11.12 -11.23
CA PRO A 1160 -44.40 -10.03 -12.05
C PRO A 1160 -43.46 -9.55 -13.16
N ARG A 1161 -42.17 -9.42 -12.83
CA ARG A 1161 -41.14 -8.97 -13.78
C ARG A 1161 -40.95 -9.93 -14.96
N VAL A 1162 -41.11 -11.23 -14.73
CA VAL A 1162 -41.00 -12.26 -15.78
C VAL A 1162 -42.26 -12.25 -16.66
N ARG A 1163 -43.45 -12.07 -16.07
CA ARG A 1163 -44.70 -11.90 -16.83
C ARG A 1163 -44.64 -10.67 -17.73
N TYR A 1164 -44.12 -9.56 -17.22
CA TYR A 1164 -43.91 -8.34 -18.00
C TYR A 1164 -42.94 -8.56 -19.17
N ALA A 1165 -41.76 -9.14 -18.92
CA ALA A 1165 -40.78 -9.44 -19.98
C ALA A 1165 -41.35 -10.41 -21.05
N ALA A 1166 -42.15 -11.38 -20.64
CA ALA A 1166 -42.84 -12.29 -21.55
C ALA A 1166 -43.91 -11.56 -22.40
N ALA A 1167 -44.64 -10.61 -21.82
CA ALA A 1167 -45.62 -9.79 -22.53
C ALA A 1167 -44.96 -8.83 -23.52
N GLU A 1168 -43.87 -8.18 -23.13
CA GLU A 1168 -43.06 -7.34 -24.02
C GLU A 1168 -42.51 -8.15 -25.20
N THR A 1169 -41.99 -9.35 -24.92
CA THR A 1169 -41.51 -10.27 -25.95
C THR A 1169 -42.64 -10.72 -26.87
N LEU A 1170 -43.79 -11.07 -26.32
CA LEU A 1170 -44.96 -11.47 -27.10
C LEU A 1170 -45.43 -10.32 -28.01
N TRP A 1171 -45.48 -9.09 -27.50
CA TRP A 1171 -45.82 -7.90 -28.30
C TRP A 1171 -44.82 -7.65 -29.44
N MET A 1172 -43.52 -7.75 -29.18
CA MET A 1172 -42.49 -7.64 -30.23
C MET A 1172 -42.65 -8.70 -31.33
N VAL A 1173 -43.17 -9.87 -30.99
CA VAL A 1173 -43.36 -10.99 -31.92
C VAL A 1173 -44.69 -10.92 -32.68
N THR A 1174 -45.78 -10.45 -32.05
CA THR A 1174 -47.12 -10.47 -32.64
C THR A 1174 -47.59 -9.11 -33.17
N GLY A 1175 -47.02 -8.00 -32.68
CA GLY A 1175 -47.42 -6.64 -33.02
C GLY A 1175 -48.80 -6.25 -32.50
N ALA A 1176 -49.38 -7.00 -31.55
CA ALA A 1176 -50.76 -6.81 -31.12
C ALA A 1176 -50.92 -5.58 -30.21
N GLU A 1177 -51.38 -4.46 -30.79
CA GLU A 1177 -51.51 -3.16 -30.10
C GLU A 1177 -52.37 -3.20 -28.82
N GLY A 1178 -53.37 -4.09 -28.77
CA GLY A 1178 -54.21 -4.31 -27.58
C GLY A 1178 -53.44 -4.73 -26.33
N MET A 1179 -52.17 -5.14 -26.46
CA MET A 1179 -51.31 -5.46 -25.32
C MET A 1179 -50.75 -4.23 -24.58
N MET A 1180 -50.74 -3.04 -25.19
CA MET A 1180 -50.08 -1.87 -24.62
C MET A 1180 -50.84 -1.23 -23.44
N THR A 1181 -52.15 -1.50 -23.33
CA THR A 1181 -53.04 -0.89 -22.32
C THR A 1181 -53.23 -1.76 -21.07
N VAL A 1182 -52.56 -2.90 -20.98
CA VAL A 1182 -52.73 -3.89 -19.91
C VAL A 1182 -51.54 -3.84 -18.95
N ASP A 1183 -51.81 -3.84 -17.64
CA ASP A 1183 -50.78 -4.00 -16.62
C ASP A 1183 -50.40 -5.49 -16.47
N TRP A 1184 -49.32 -5.89 -17.13
CA TRP A 1184 -48.84 -7.28 -17.13
C TRP A 1184 -48.19 -7.73 -15.82
N THR A 1185 -48.05 -6.83 -14.83
CA THR A 1185 -47.53 -7.18 -13.50
C THR A 1185 -48.59 -7.87 -12.61
N GLN A 1186 -49.86 -7.82 -13.00
CA GLN A 1186 -51.01 -8.41 -12.32
C GLN A 1186 -50.94 -9.95 -12.26
N SER A 1187 -51.88 -10.58 -11.55
CA SER A 1187 -51.88 -12.03 -11.36
C SER A 1187 -52.09 -12.78 -12.68
N GLY A 1188 -51.60 -14.02 -12.75
CA GLY A 1188 -51.72 -14.83 -13.96
C GLY A 1188 -53.17 -15.06 -14.42
N LYS A 1189 -54.15 -15.02 -13.51
CA LYS A 1189 -55.59 -15.13 -13.82
C LYS A 1189 -56.13 -13.86 -14.49
N GLU A 1190 -55.73 -12.69 -14.02
CA GLU A 1190 -56.13 -11.40 -14.61
C GLU A 1190 -55.50 -11.20 -15.98
N ASN A 1191 -54.21 -11.55 -16.11
CA ASN A 1191 -53.52 -11.53 -17.40
C ASN A 1191 -54.12 -12.55 -18.38
N ALA A 1192 -54.62 -13.70 -17.91
CA ALA A 1192 -55.28 -14.69 -18.76
C ALA A 1192 -56.55 -14.14 -19.40
N ALA A 1193 -57.37 -13.41 -18.64
CA ALA A 1193 -58.57 -12.74 -19.15
C ALA A 1193 -58.23 -11.62 -20.14
N ALA A 1194 -57.14 -10.87 -19.90
CA ALA A 1194 -56.69 -9.81 -20.81
C ALA A 1194 -56.13 -10.34 -22.15
N LEU A 1195 -55.70 -11.60 -22.21
CA LEU A 1195 -55.25 -12.25 -23.45
C LEU A 1195 -56.42 -12.78 -24.29
N GLU A 1196 -57.61 -12.99 -23.70
CA GLU A 1196 -58.82 -13.40 -24.40
C GLU A 1196 -59.40 -12.20 -25.20
N GLY A 1197 -59.11 -12.15 -26.50
CA GLY A 1197 -59.54 -11.06 -27.40
C GLY A 1197 -58.41 -10.34 -28.14
N ILE A 1198 -57.16 -10.72 -27.90
CA ILE A 1198 -56.00 -10.18 -28.64
C ILE A 1198 -55.77 -10.99 -29.92
N ALA A 1199 -55.91 -10.34 -31.07
CA ALA A 1199 -55.72 -10.99 -32.38
C ALA A 1199 -54.31 -11.58 -32.53
N GLY A 1200 -54.21 -12.86 -32.92
CA GLY A 1200 -52.94 -13.57 -33.14
C GLY A 1200 -52.39 -14.35 -31.94
N VAL A 1201 -53.21 -14.59 -30.91
CA VAL A 1201 -52.82 -15.26 -29.64
C VAL A 1201 -53.50 -16.64 -29.45
N ASP A 1202 -54.18 -17.18 -30.47
CA ASP A 1202 -54.95 -18.45 -30.42
C ASP A 1202 -54.11 -19.73 -30.16
#